data_AF-A0AAQ3MXG9-F1
#
_entry.id   AF-A0AAQ3MXG9-F1
#
_cell.length_a   1.000
_cell.length_b   1.000
_cell.length_c   1.000
_cell.angle_alpha   90.00
_cell.angle_beta   90.00
_cell.angle_gamma   90.00
#
_symmetry.space_group_name_H-M   'P 1'
#
loop_
_entity.id
_entity.type
_entity.pdbx_description
1 polymer ?
#
loop_
_entity_poly.entity_id
_entity_poly.type
_entity_poly.pdbx_seq_one_letter_code
_entity_poly.pdbx_strand_id
1 'polypeptide(L)'
;METPHTCFCNAIVLSFLLLHLAFGRVAGADTYNRDDFPADFVFGSGTSAYQVEGAANEDGRSDSIWDTFTHAGFGHGGNGDVACDGYHKYKEDVRLMVNTGLEAYRFSISWSRLLPNGRGPINPKGLQYYNNLINQLISNGIQVHVSLHHYDLPQVLEDEYGGWLSRDIIEFGDRVSYWTTVSEPNIFAMGGYDQANCPPQRCSPPFCATKSNRGNSTYEPYLALHHILLAHSSAVRLVMEPLLYGDYPISMKKNAGERIPAFTTRESEQLKGSYDFIGLIHYTNVNISDNSDVLKNQLRDYNADMAAKILGTQLFSNEEYPITPWVMREELNKFNLLYGNPPIFIHENGLSLSLSLSNIADGLNIKGYFSWSFLDLFELLDGYEASFGLYYIDRNDPELKRHPKLSAKWYSRFLKDRSTSIVGTVELEKDPSLVMQEDVRLMVDTGLEAYRFSISWSRLLPNGRGPINPKGLQYYNNLINHLISNGIQAHVSLHHYDLPQVLEDEYGGWLSRHIIRDFTYYADVCFREFGDRVLYWTTVNEPNIFAFGGYDQGTCPPQRCSSPLCVIKSNRGNSTYEPYLAVHHILLAHSSAARLYRRKYRHKQHGFVGISVYSVMESLQYGDYPISMKTNAGVRIPAFTTRESEQVKGSFDFIGVIHYTNINITDNSDNLKNQLRDYKADMAAKICQWTTSDSSLQDVSRVKYLQGYIGVVLDALSYDITTLIHDLFELLDGYKSSFGLYYVDRDDPERISREGLGVDWEGSGVDWEG
;
A
#
# COMPACT_ATOMS: atom_id res chain seq x y z
N MET A 1 -55.94 -17.76 -41.49
CA MET A 1 -54.56 -17.27 -41.61
C MET A 1 -54.30 -16.41 -40.41
N GLU A 2 -53.50 -16.89 -39.45
CA GLU A 2 -52.78 -16.09 -38.46
C GLU A 2 -51.71 -17.00 -37.84
N THR A 3 -50.57 -16.43 -37.46
CA THR A 3 -49.28 -17.14 -37.43
C THR A 3 -48.84 -17.56 -36.02
N PRO A 4 -48.00 -18.62 -35.91
CA PRO A 4 -47.59 -19.18 -34.62
C PRO A 4 -46.47 -18.36 -33.95
N HIS A 5 -46.78 -17.18 -33.43
CA HIS A 5 -45.79 -16.31 -32.75
C HIS A 5 -45.97 -16.18 -31.22
N THR A 6 -47.06 -16.66 -30.64
CA THR A 6 -47.35 -16.48 -29.19
C THR A 6 -46.87 -17.61 -28.27
N CYS A 7 -46.51 -18.79 -28.78
CA CYS A 7 -45.92 -19.86 -27.95
C CYS A 7 -44.40 -19.80 -27.82
N PHE A 8 -43.68 -19.24 -28.80
CA PHE A 8 -42.22 -19.17 -28.75
C PHE A 8 -41.71 -18.07 -27.79
N CYS A 9 -42.40 -16.94 -27.70
CA CYS A 9 -41.98 -15.85 -26.78
C CYS A 9 -42.09 -16.25 -25.31
N ASN A 10 -43.13 -16.97 -24.88
CA ASN A 10 -43.26 -17.36 -23.47
C ASN A 10 -42.24 -18.45 -23.07
N ALA A 11 -41.89 -19.37 -23.98
CA ALA A 11 -40.83 -20.34 -23.74
C ALA A 11 -39.44 -19.66 -23.67
N ILE A 12 -39.20 -18.65 -24.50
CA ILE A 12 -37.96 -17.85 -24.47
C ILE A 12 -37.92 -16.99 -23.20
N VAL A 13 -39.00 -16.33 -22.78
CA VAL A 13 -39.02 -15.52 -21.55
C VAL A 13 -38.85 -16.40 -20.29
N LEU A 14 -39.46 -17.59 -20.23
CA LEU A 14 -39.19 -18.52 -19.12
C LEU A 14 -37.76 -19.06 -19.16
N SER A 15 -37.23 -19.35 -20.36
CA SER A 15 -35.82 -19.75 -20.53
C SER A 15 -34.85 -18.63 -20.18
N PHE A 16 -35.18 -17.36 -20.42
CA PHE A 16 -34.37 -16.20 -20.03
C PHE A 16 -34.53 -15.83 -18.56
N LEU A 17 -35.68 -16.07 -17.92
CA LEU A 17 -35.80 -15.99 -16.45
C LEU A 17 -35.04 -17.13 -15.77
N LEU A 18 -35.09 -18.35 -16.30
CA LEU A 18 -34.30 -19.47 -15.82
C LEU A 18 -32.80 -19.30 -16.12
N LEU A 19 -32.42 -18.69 -17.26
CA LEU A 19 -31.05 -18.25 -17.48
C LEU A 19 -30.67 -17.05 -16.62
N HIS A 20 -31.56 -16.13 -16.23
CA HIS A 20 -31.23 -15.08 -15.25
C HIS A 20 -31.19 -15.62 -13.80
N LEU A 21 -31.86 -16.74 -13.51
CA LEU A 21 -31.68 -17.48 -12.26
C LEU A 21 -30.43 -18.40 -12.29
N ALA A 22 -29.92 -18.77 -13.48
CA ALA A 22 -28.70 -19.57 -13.65
C ALA A 22 -27.42 -18.74 -13.95
N PHE A 23 -27.55 -17.54 -14.50
CA PHE A 23 -26.46 -16.55 -14.73
C PHE A 23 -26.56 -15.33 -13.79
N GLY A 24 -27.56 -15.26 -12.91
CA GLY A 24 -27.63 -14.30 -11.81
C GLY A 24 -26.68 -14.60 -10.64
N ARG A 25 -25.62 -15.39 -10.87
CA ARG A 25 -24.57 -15.75 -9.90
C ARG A 25 -23.16 -15.61 -10.53
N VAL A 26 -22.88 -14.45 -11.11
CA VAL A 26 -21.50 -13.95 -11.29
C VAL A 26 -21.51 -12.48 -10.87
N ALA A 27 -20.50 -12.06 -10.10
CA ALA A 27 -20.42 -10.76 -9.41
C ALA A 27 -21.44 -10.53 -8.27
N GLY A 28 -21.71 -11.58 -7.48
CA GLY A 28 -21.93 -11.38 -6.04
C GLY A 28 -20.57 -11.34 -5.35
N ALA A 29 -20.29 -10.34 -4.52
CA ALA A 29 -19.17 -10.41 -3.60
C ALA A 29 -19.54 -11.41 -2.50
N ASP A 30 -18.96 -12.62 -2.55
CA ASP A 30 -19.23 -13.66 -1.56
C ASP A 30 -18.94 -13.13 -0.15
N THR A 31 -20.00 -13.07 0.65
CA THR A 31 -19.96 -12.69 2.07
C THR A 31 -19.66 -13.94 2.87
N TYR A 32 -18.38 -14.15 3.18
CA TYR A 32 -17.96 -15.28 4.02
C TYR A 32 -17.56 -14.81 5.42
N ASN A 33 -17.69 -15.71 6.38
CA ASN A 33 -17.48 -15.47 7.80
C ASN A 33 -16.80 -16.67 8.48
N ARG A 34 -16.33 -16.49 9.71
CA ARG A 34 -15.64 -17.53 10.48
C ARG A 34 -16.51 -18.76 10.81
N ASP A 35 -17.83 -18.61 10.86
CA ASP A 35 -18.80 -19.68 11.13
C ASP A 35 -19.16 -20.50 9.88
N ASP A 36 -18.77 -20.06 8.68
CA ASP A 36 -18.87 -20.88 7.45
C ASP A 36 -17.85 -22.04 7.42
N PHE A 37 -16.91 -22.05 8.37
CA PHE A 37 -15.87 -23.06 8.52
C PHE A 37 -16.19 -24.02 9.67
N PRO A 38 -15.74 -25.28 9.61
CA PRO A 38 -15.86 -26.22 10.72
C PRO A 38 -15.34 -25.66 12.05
N ALA A 39 -15.94 -26.09 13.16
CA ALA A 39 -15.51 -25.65 14.49
C ALA A 39 -14.13 -26.19 14.90
N ASP A 40 -13.64 -27.24 14.25
CA ASP A 40 -12.28 -27.78 14.37
C ASP A 40 -11.31 -27.24 13.30
N PHE A 41 -11.76 -26.37 12.40
CA PHE A 41 -10.89 -25.65 11.46
C PHE A 41 -10.19 -24.52 12.20
N VAL A 42 -8.88 -24.38 12.00
CA VAL A 42 -8.03 -23.45 12.75
C VAL A 42 -7.45 -22.35 11.86
N PHE A 43 -7.61 -21.09 12.27
CA PHE A 43 -7.02 -19.93 11.61
C PHE A 43 -5.78 -19.41 12.33
N GLY A 44 -4.66 -19.39 11.62
CA GLY A 44 -3.37 -18.99 12.14
C GLY A 44 -2.59 -18.04 11.25
N SER A 45 -1.33 -17.86 11.61
CA SER A 45 -0.32 -17.13 10.83
C SER A 45 1.06 -17.70 11.12
N GLY A 46 2.04 -17.45 10.24
CA GLY A 46 3.37 -18.05 10.29
C GLY A 46 4.52 -17.04 10.32
N THR A 47 5.65 -17.46 10.87
CA THR A 47 7.00 -16.88 10.64
C THR A 47 8.07 -17.99 10.66
N SER A 48 9.33 -17.68 10.34
CA SER A 48 10.48 -18.57 10.54
C SER A 48 11.60 -17.89 11.32
N ALA A 49 12.44 -18.69 11.98
CA ALA A 49 13.41 -18.22 12.97
C ALA A 49 14.41 -17.20 12.41
N TYR A 50 15.12 -17.52 11.32
CA TYR A 50 16.10 -16.60 10.74
C TYR A 50 15.46 -15.29 10.23
N GLN A 51 14.20 -15.35 9.80
CA GLN A 51 13.51 -14.20 9.22
C GLN A 51 12.96 -13.22 10.27
N VAL A 52 12.69 -13.65 11.52
CA VAL A 52 12.14 -12.77 12.58
C VAL A 52 12.93 -12.68 13.89
N GLU A 53 13.70 -13.69 14.29
CA GLU A 53 14.26 -13.71 15.65
C GLU A 53 15.34 -12.66 15.88
N GLY A 54 16.27 -12.49 14.94
CA GLY A 54 17.48 -11.70 15.19
C GLY A 54 18.35 -12.32 16.28
N ALA A 55 19.02 -11.46 17.07
CA ALA A 55 19.90 -11.86 18.15
C ALA A 55 20.90 -12.96 17.73
N ALA A 56 21.51 -12.77 16.54
CA ALA A 56 22.27 -13.81 15.85
C ALA A 56 23.49 -14.30 16.64
N ASN A 57 24.15 -13.41 17.38
CA ASN A 57 25.37 -13.66 18.15
C ASN A 57 25.14 -13.71 19.67
N GLU A 58 23.89 -13.87 20.12
CA GLU A 58 23.52 -13.75 21.52
C GLU A 58 23.24 -15.09 22.21
N ASP A 59 23.38 -15.09 23.54
CA ASP A 59 22.98 -16.18 24.43
C ASP A 59 23.53 -17.57 24.02
N GLY A 60 24.67 -17.60 23.30
CA GLY A 60 25.35 -18.82 22.86
C GLY A 60 24.81 -19.46 21.57
N ARG A 61 24.01 -18.75 20.76
CA ARG A 61 23.73 -19.16 19.37
C ARG A 61 25.03 -19.21 18.56
N SER A 62 25.11 -20.14 17.60
CA SER A 62 26.14 -20.14 16.55
C SER A 62 25.58 -19.71 15.19
N ASP A 63 26.48 -19.43 14.26
CA ASP A 63 26.13 -19.16 12.86
C ASP A 63 25.37 -20.34 12.24
N SER A 64 24.31 -20.01 11.52
CA SER A 64 23.69 -20.86 10.50
C SER A 64 24.28 -20.54 9.12
N ILE A 65 23.97 -21.36 8.13
CA ILE A 65 24.35 -21.13 6.74
C ILE A 65 23.80 -19.82 6.16
N TRP A 66 22.77 -19.22 6.77
CA TRP A 66 22.25 -17.91 6.37
C TRP A 66 23.04 -16.73 6.93
N ASP A 67 23.59 -16.83 8.14
CA ASP A 67 24.45 -15.80 8.72
C ASP A 67 25.69 -15.62 7.83
N THR A 68 26.40 -16.71 7.54
CA THR A 68 27.61 -16.67 6.69
C THR A 68 27.33 -16.22 5.27
N PHE A 69 26.20 -16.62 4.68
CA PHE A 69 25.75 -16.22 3.35
C PHE A 69 25.46 -14.71 3.26
N THR A 70 24.69 -14.18 4.21
CA THR A 70 24.32 -12.76 4.19
C THR A 70 25.53 -11.87 4.51
N HIS A 71 26.39 -12.27 5.46
CA HIS A 71 27.65 -11.59 5.78
C HIS A 71 28.67 -11.63 4.63
N ALA A 72 28.62 -12.65 3.77
CA ALA A 72 29.40 -12.69 2.54
C ALA A 72 28.87 -11.75 1.43
N GLY A 73 27.83 -10.95 1.71
CA GLY A 73 27.29 -9.91 0.84
C GLY A 73 26.12 -10.35 -0.04
N PHE A 74 25.54 -11.53 0.19
CA PHE A 74 24.47 -12.08 -0.63
C PHE A 74 23.05 -11.85 -0.09
N GLY A 75 22.89 -11.14 1.03
CA GLY A 75 21.59 -10.84 1.64
C GLY A 75 20.86 -9.62 1.08
N HIS A 76 21.07 -9.27 -0.20
CA HIS A 76 20.37 -8.18 -0.90
C HIS A 76 20.43 -6.83 -0.13
N GLY A 77 21.62 -6.49 0.38
CA GLY A 77 21.84 -5.25 1.17
C GLY A 77 21.44 -5.34 2.65
N GLY A 78 20.92 -6.48 3.11
CA GLY A 78 20.60 -6.76 4.52
C GLY A 78 21.13 -8.12 5.03
N ASN A 79 20.78 -8.43 6.26
CA ASN A 79 21.00 -9.72 6.91
C ASN A 79 19.94 -9.98 8.00
N GLY A 80 19.92 -11.19 8.56
CA GLY A 80 19.04 -11.59 9.67
C GLY A 80 19.57 -11.29 11.08
N ASP A 81 20.64 -10.50 11.24
CA ASP A 81 21.33 -10.33 12.54
C ASP A 81 20.40 -9.80 13.64
N VAL A 82 19.56 -8.85 13.25
CA VAL A 82 18.53 -8.22 14.08
C VAL A 82 17.13 -8.60 13.61
N ALA A 83 16.90 -8.83 12.30
CA ALA A 83 15.57 -9.11 11.74
C ALA A 83 14.52 -8.08 12.22
N CYS A 84 13.43 -8.54 12.84
CA CYS A 84 12.49 -7.69 13.59
C CYS A 84 12.65 -7.84 15.13
N ASP A 85 13.78 -8.35 15.61
CA ASP A 85 14.11 -8.53 17.03
C ASP A 85 13.08 -9.39 17.80
N GLY A 86 12.53 -10.41 17.15
CA GLY A 86 11.56 -11.33 17.75
C GLY A 86 12.09 -12.07 18.98
N TYR A 87 13.41 -12.34 19.05
CA TYR A 87 14.04 -13.01 20.21
C TYR A 87 13.79 -12.26 21.52
N HIS A 88 13.86 -10.93 21.50
CA HIS A 88 13.55 -10.08 22.66
C HIS A 88 12.07 -9.69 22.74
N LYS A 89 11.44 -9.42 21.60
CA LYS A 89 10.10 -8.81 21.51
C LYS A 89 8.94 -9.80 21.38
N TYR A 90 9.17 -11.12 21.39
CA TYR A 90 8.11 -12.16 21.28
C TYR A 90 6.89 -11.98 22.21
N LYS A 91 7.03 -11.34 23.37
CA LYS A 91 5.90 -11.05 24.28
C LYS A 91 4.97 -9.97 23.75
N GLU A 92 5.50 -9.01 22.99
CA GLU A 92 4.73 -8.03 22.23
C GLU A 92 4.04 -8.74 21.06
N ASP A 93 4.79 -9.56 20.31
CA ASP A 93 4.27 -10.30 19.17
C ASP A 93 3.10 -11.23 19.57
N VAL A 94 3.23 -12.00 20.65
CA VAL A 94 2.13 -12.82 21.21
C VAL A 94 0.94 -11.96 21.65
N ARG A 95 1.17 -10.79 22.26
CA ARG A 95 0.07 -9.87 22.62
C ARG A 95 -0.67 -9.37 21.38
N LEU A 96 0.05 -9.12 20.28
CA LEU A 96 -0.55 -8.76 19.01
C LEU A 96 -1.37 -9.92 18.44
N MET A 97 -0.90 -11.17 18.49
CA MET A 97 -1.67 -12.34 18.05
C MET A 97 -3.01 -12.46 18.80
N VAL A 98 -3.02 -12.24 20.12
CA VAL A 98 -4.24 -12.20 20.94
C VAL A 98 -5.15 -11.02 20.57
N ASN A 99 -4.57 -9.86 20.28
CA ASN A 99 -5.30 -8.68 19.81
C ASN A 99 -5.88 -8.86 18.39
N THR A 100 -5.27 -9.70 17.55
CA THR A 100 -5.84 -10.20 16.29
C THR A 100 -6.89 -11.27 16.55
N GLY A 101 -6.80 -12.04 17.63
CA GLY A 101 -7.68 -13.20 17.88
C GLY A 101 -7.25 -14.43 17.11
N LEU A 102 -5.95 -14.57 16.88
CA LEU A 102 -5.33 -15.68 16.18
C LEU A 102 -5.54 -17.00 16.95
N GLU A 103 -5.96 -18.07 16.27
CA GLU A 103 -6.27 -19.36 16.90
C GLU A 103 -5.03 -20.27 16.95
N ALA A 104 -4.12 -20.14 15.97
CA ALA A 104 -2.83 -20.86 15.95
C ALA A 104 -1.67 -20.01 15.45
N TYR A 105 -0.46 -20.37 15.85
CA TYR A 105 0.76 -19.74 15.37
C TYR A 105 1.79 -20.81 14.96
N ARG A 106 2.28 -20.69 13.72
CA ARG A 106 3.41 -21.48 13.21
C ARG A 106 4.70 -20.68 13.34
N PHE A 107 5.70 -21.27 13.97
CA PHE A 107 7.07 -20.74 13.97
C PHE A 107 8.08 -21.88 13.77
N SER A 108 9.33 -21.57 13.40
CA SER A 108 10.42 -22.55 13.39
C SER A 108 11.33 -22.42 14.61
N ILE A 109 11.97 -23.52 15.00
CA ILE A 109 13.03 -23.53 16.01
C ILE A 109 14.37 -23.36 15.31
N SER A 110 15.18 -22.39 15.75
CA SER A 110 16.54 -22.23 15.22
C SER A 110 17.45 -23.34 15.71
N TRP A 111 17.88 -24.20 14.78
CA TRP A 111 18.78 -25.30 15.08
C TRP A 111 20.10 -24.76 15.66
N SER A 112 20.71 -23.73 15.04
CA SER A 112 21.97 -23.15 15.52
C SER A 112 21.84 -22.40 16.87
N ARG A 113 20.63 -21.96 17.24
CA ARG A 113 20.35 -21.43 18.59
C ARG A 113 20.21 -22.52 19.64
N LEU A 114 19.57 -23.64 19.31
CA LEU A 114 19.27 -24.73 20.26
C LEU A 114 20.43 -25.71 20.43
N LEU A 115 21.15 -26.03 19.36
CA LEU A 115 22.34 -26.90 19.31
C LEU A 115 23.46 -26.17 18.54
N PRO A 116 24.27 -25.33 19.22
CA PRO A 116 25.28 -24.49 18.55
C PRO A 116 26.40 -25.27 17.85
N ASN A 117 26.69 -26.51 18.29
CA ASN A 117 27.63 -27.40 17.60
C ASN A 117 26.91 -28.31 16.57
N GLY A 118 25.67 -27.98 16.20
CA GLY A 118 24.74 -28.80 15.43
C GLY A 118 24.22 -30.05 16.16
N ARG A 119 24.99 -30.58 17.12
CA ARG A 119 24.71 -31.80 17.88
C ARG A 119 25.30 -31.70 19.29
N GLY A 120 24.92 -32.63 20.17
CA GLY A 120 25.44 -32.72 21.53
C GLY A 120 24.66 -31.85 22.53
N PRO A 121 25.33 -31.06 23.41
CA PRO A 121 24.67 -30.37 24.51
C PRO A 121 23.75 -29.24 24.00
N ILE A 122 22.53 -29.21 24.55
CA ILE A 122 21.53 -28.17 24.28
C ILE A 122 21.98 -26.83 24.89
N ASN A 123 21.85 -25.74 24.14
CA ASN A 123 21.96 -24.39 24.67
C ASN A 123 20.80 -24.11 25.65
N PRO A 124 21.05 -23.94 26.96
CA PRO A 124 19.98 -23.72 27.93
C PRO A 124 19.23 -22.39 27.71
N LYS A 125 19.85 -21.39 27.07
CA LYS A 125 19.23 -20.09 26.77
C LYS A 125 18.30 -20.18 25.57
N GLY A 126 18.74 -20.76 24.46
CA GLY A 126 17.88 -21.08 23.32
C GLY A 126 16.68 -21.95 23.74
N LEU A 127 16.91 -22.98 24.56
CA LEU A 127 15.84 -23.79 25.14
C LEU A 127 14.89 -22.97 26.03
N GLN A 128 15.41 -22.05 26.85
CA GLN A 128 14.59 -21.17 27.69
C GLN A 128 13.71 -20.24 26.85
N TYR A 129 14.25 -19.66 25.77
CA TYR A 129 13.50 -18.82 24.84
C TYR A 129 12.31 -19.56 24.23
N TYR A 130 12.52 -20.71 23.58
CA TYR A 130 11.42 -21.47 22.97
C TYR A 130 10.39 -21.95 23.99
N ASN A 131 10.81 -22.42 25.18
CA ASN A 131 9.87 -22.76 26.25
C ASN A 131 9.04 -21.54 26.69
N ASN A 132 9.64 -20.35 26.80
CA ASN A 132 8.90 -19.15 27.17
C ASN A 132 7.89 -18.74 26.08
N LEU A 133 8.27 -18.78 24.80
CA LEU A 133 7.37 -18.51 23.68
C LEU A 133 6.19 -19.50 23.65
N ILE A 134 6.48 -20.80 23.71
CA ILE A 134 5.47 -21.87 23.73
C ILE A 134 4.51 -21.70 24.93
N ASN A 135 5.04 -21.44 26.12
CA ASN A 135 4.22 -21.21 27.32
C ASN A 135 3.35 -19.95 27.19
N GLN A 136 3.86 -18.86 26.61
CA GLN A 136 3.08 -17.65 26.36
C GLN A 136 1.93 -17.93 25.39
N LEU A 137 2.19 -18.59 24.25
CA LEU A 137 1.17 -18.96 23.26
C LEU A 137 0.07 -19.84 23.90
N ILE A 138 0.45 -20.93 24.55
CA ILE A 138 -0.48 -21.86 25.22
C ILE A 138 -1.29 -21.14 26.31
N SER A 139 -0.66 -20.28 27.11
CA SER A 139 -1.36 -19.54 28.19
C SER A 139 -2.42 -18.56 27.69
N ASN A 140 -2.31 -18.13 26.43
CA ASN A 140 -3.29 -17.28 25.76
C ASN A 140 -4.25 -18.07 24.85
N GLY A 141 -4.21 -19.40 24.87
CA GLY A 141 -5.09 -20.27 24.07
C GLY A 141 -4.71 -20.41 22.59
N ILE A 142 -3.52 -19.94 22.19
CA ILE A 142 -3.03 -20.04 20.80
C ILE A 142 -2.40 -21.42 20.60
N GLN A 143 -2.91 -22.18 19.62
CA GLN A 143 -2.38 -23.50 19.26
C GLN A 143 -0.99 -23.37 18.61
N VAL A 144 -0.05 -24.17 19.09
CA VAL A 144 1.36 -24.14 18.67
C VAL A 144 1.60 -25.13 17.53
N HIS A 145 2.11 -24.64 16.40
CA HIS A 145 2.64 -25.44 15.29
C HIS A 145 4.14 -25.15 15.14
N VAL A 146 4.98 -26.19 15.06
CA VAL A 146 6.44 -26.01 15.01
C VAL A 146 7.05 -26.61 13.75
N SER A 147 7.83 -25.80 13.04
CA SER A 147 8.79 -26.25 12.03
C SER A 147 10.15 -26.55 12.68
N LEU A 148 10.70 -27.75 12.53
CA LEU A 148 12.00 -28.13 13.10
C LEU A 148 13.20 -27.55 12.33
N HIS A 149 13.07 -27.37 11.02
CA HIS A 149 14.08 -26.74 10.17
C HIS A 149 13.41 -25.85 9.12
N HIS A 150 13.95 -24.65 8.94
CA HIS A 150 13.48 -23.66 7.97
C HIS A 150 14.67 -23.00 7.27
N TYR A 151 15.49 -23.84 6.63
CA TYR A 151 16.71 -23.50 5.88
C TYR A 151 17.90 -23.03 6.72
N ASP A 152 17.78 -23.07 8.04
CA ASP A 152 18.69 -22.50 9.03
C ASP A 152 19.65 -23.55 9.64
N LEU A 153 20.21 -24.41 8.78
CA LEU A 153 21.22 -25.40 9.13
C LEU A 153 22.42 -24.73 9.86
N PRO A 154 22.91 -25.27 10.98
CA PRO A 154 24.12 -24.78 11.64
C PRO A 154 25.34 -24.87 10.72
N GLN A 155 26.09 -23.77 10.56
CA GLN A 155 27.23 -23.70 9.64
C GLN A 155 28.27 -24.80 9.90
N VAL A 156 28.48 -25.14 11.18
CA VAL A 156 29.41 -26.20 11.62
C VAL A 156 29.12 -27.57 10.97
N LEU A 157 27.86 -27.89 10.63
CA LEU A 157 27.52 -29.16 9.95
C LEU A 157 27.78 -29.10 8.44
N GLU A 158 27.60 -27.91 7.84
CA GLU A 158 28.02 -27.65 6.45
C GLU A 158 29.55 -27.72 6.32
N ASP A 159 30.29 -27.15 7.26
CA ASP A 159 31.75 -27.15 7.29
C ASP A 159 32.34 -28.54 7.61
N GLU A 160 31.73 -29.31 8.51
CA GLU A 160 32.25 -30.63 8.92
C GLU A 160 32.08 -31.70 7.83
N TYR A 161 30.89 -31.77 7.21
CA TYR A 161 30.54 -32.86 6.29
C TYR A 161 29.67 -32.46 5.09
N GLY A 162 29.47 -31.16 4.82
CA GLY A 162 28.62 -30.68 3.72
C GLY A 162 27.12 -30.82 4.01
N GLY A 163 26.73 -30.79 5.28
CA GLY A 163 25.33 -30.67 5.69
C GLY A 163 24.45 -31.76 5.10
N TRP A 164 23.43 -31.35 4.34
CA TRP A 164 22.46 -32.24 3.72
C TRP A 164 23.04 -33.14 2.61
N LEU A 165 24.31 -32.98 2.23
CA LEU A 165 25.01 -33.90 1.32
C LEU A 165 25.56 -35.15 2.03
N SER A 166 25.67 -35.17 3.37
CA SER A 166 26.01 -36.38 4.12
C SER A 166 24.78 -37.11 4.66
N ARG A 167 24.91 -38.43 4.86
CA ARG A 167 23.93 -39.27 5.58
C ARG A 167 23.99 -39.08 7.10
N ASP A 168 25.00 -38.39 7.62
CA ASP A 168 25.19 -38.15 9.06
C ASP A 168 24.15 -37.18 9.69
N ILE A 169 23.26 -36.61 8.86
CA ILE A 169 22.27 -35.57 9.22
C ILE A 169 20.93 -36.12 9.79
N ILE A 170 20.72 -37.44 9.88
CA ILE A 170 19.38 -38.08 9.90
C ILE A 170 18.78 -38.38 11.31
N GLU A 171 19.40 -37.99 12.44
CA GLU A 171 18.96 -38.38 13.80
C GLU A 171 18.17 -37.29 14.59
N PHE A 172 16.87 -37.49 14.90
CA PHE A 172 16.01 -36.52 15.64
C PHE A 172 14.92 -37.13 16.57
N GLY A 173 14.30 -36.31 17.45
CA GLY A 173 13.36 -36.72 18.53
C GLY A 173 12.24 -35.71 18.92
N ASP A 174 11.57 -35.93 20.06
CA ASP A 174 10.09 -35.83 20.18
C ASP A 174 9.53 -35.12 21.44
N ARG A 175 8.79 -33.99 21.27
CA ARG A 175 8.10 -33.21 22.36
C ARG A 175 6.88 -32.29 22.02
N VAL A 176 6.40 -32.16 20.78
CA VAL A 176 5.27 -31.27 20.37
C VAL A 176 4.18 -32.06 19.62
N SER A 177 2.93 -31.58 19.62
CA SER A 177 1.77 -32.28 19.03
C SER A 177 1.64 -32.17 17.51
N TYR A 178 2.16 -31.09 16.90
CA TYR A 178 2.18 -30.88 15.46
C TYR A 178 3.56 -30.43 15.01
N TRP A 179 4.20 -31.27 14.19
CA TRP A 179 5.54 -31.04 13.65
C TRP A 179 5.51 -30.90 12.14
N THR A 180 6.18 -29.88 11.61
CA THR A 180 6.72 -29.89 10.24
C THR A 180 8.22 -30.10 10.37
N THR A 181 8.80 -31.13 9.75
CA THR A 181 10.22 -31.43 9.96
C THR A 181 11.12 -30.49 9.16
N VAL A 182 10.95 -30.37 7.85
CA VAL A 182 11.58 -29.33 7.01
C VAL A 182 10.52 -28.59 6.18
N SER A 183 10.62 -27.27 6.14
CA SER A 183 9.80 -26.40 5.28
C SER A 183 10.42 -26.28 3.88
N GLU A 184 9.57 -26.33 2.84
CA GLU A 184 9.87 -26.23 1.39
C GLU A 184 11.22 -26.75 0.80
N PRO A 185 11.71 -27.96 1.14
CA PRO A 185 13.04 -28.41 0.74
C PRO A 185 13.30 -28.63 -0.77
N ASN A 186 12.32 -28.52 -1.67
CA ASN A 186 12.65 -28.39 -3.09
C ASN A 186 13.20 -27.01 -3.45
N ILE A 187 12.71 -25.95 -2.81
CA ILE A 187 13.22 -24.60 -2.99
C ILE A 187 14.62 -24.54 -2.37
N PHE A 188 14.82 -25.19 -1.21
CA PHE A 188 16.16 -25.40 -0.64
C PHE A 188 17.11 -26.19 -1.56
N ALA A 189 16.71 -27.38 -2.02
CA ALA A 189 17.58 -28.25 -2.82
C ALA A 189 17.93 -27.61 -4.17
N MET A 190 16.96 -26.96 -4.82
CA MET A 190 17.18 -26.23 -6.06
C MET A 190 17.97 -24.93 -5.83
N GLY A 191 17.59 -24.12 -4.85
CA GLY A 191 18.23 -22.83 -4.62
C GLY A 191 19.65 -22.92 -4.04
N GLY A 192 19.87 -23.85 -3.12
CA GLY A 192 21.14 -24.08 -2.45
C GLY A 192 22.15 -24.94 -3.23
N TYR A 193 21.68 -25.92 -4.02
CA TYR A 193 22.53 -26.94 -4.68
C TYR A 193 22.41 -27.03 -6.21
N ASP A 194 21.48 -26.29 -6.85
CA ASP A 194 21.36 -26.21 -8.32
C ASP A 194 21.70 -24.80 -8.84
N GLN A 195 20.95 -23.79 -8.38
CA GLN A 195 20.99 -22.41 -8.88
C GLN A 195 21.97 -21.51 -8.11
N ALA A 196 22.31 -21.87 -6.86
CA ALA A 196 23.16 -21.09 -5.96
C ALA A 196 22.68 -19.64 -5.70
N ASN A 197 21.36 -19.47 -5.53
CA ASN A 197 20.72 -18.23 -5.05
C ASN A 197 20.41 -18.24 -3.55
N CYS A 198 20.44 -19.41 -2.89
CA CYS A 198 20.37 -19.59 -1.44
C CYS A 198 21.67 -20.24 -0.93
N PRO A 199 21.95 -20.19 0.39
CA PRO A 199 23.02 -21.01 0.96
C PRO A 199 22.73 -22.51 0.76
N PRO A 200 23.76 -23.36 0.58
CA PRO A 200 25.20 -23.08 0.67
C PRO A 200 25.88 -22.61 -0.65
N GLN A 201 25.14 -22.11 -1.64
CA GLN A 201 25.67 -21.65 -2.95
C GLN A 201 26.48 -22.70 -3.73
N ARG A 202 26.04 -23.96 -3.71
CA ARG A 202 26.68 -25.05 -4.45
C ARG A 202 26.01 -25.20 -5.82
N CYS A 203 26.80 -25.21 -6.88
CA CYS A 203 26.34 -25.41 -8.25
C CYS A 203 27.54 -25.68 -9.17
N SER A 204 27.25 -26.07 -10.42
CA SER A 204 28.21 -26.21 -11.51
C SER A 204 27.75 -25.40 -12.74
N PRO A 205 28.64 -24.64 -13.43
CA PRO A 205 28.30 -23.98 -14.68
C PRO A 205 27.79 -24.97 -15.75
N PRO A 206 26.81 -24.59 -16.59
CA PRO A 206 26.25 -23.25 -16.77
C PRO A 206 25.04 -22.91 -15.87
N PHE A 207 24.67 -23.77 -14.92
CA PHE A 207 23.39 -23.68 -14.19
C PHE A 207 23.35 -22.65 -13.06
N CYS A 208 24.53 -22.17 -12.64
CA CYS A 208 24.67 -21.18 -11.57
C CYS A 208 24.12 -19.79 -11.92
N ALA A 209 23.27 -19.23 -11.06
CA ALA A 209 22.89 -17.81 -11.09
C ALA A 209 24.03 -16.89 -10.60
N THR A 210 24.88 -17.39 -9.70
CA THR A 210 26.03 -16.68 -9.12
C THR A 210 27.37 -17.22 -9.67
N LYS A 211 28.50 -16.57 -9.37
CA LYS A 211 29.85 -17.03 -9.78
C LYS A 211 30.39 -18.20 -8.93
N SER A 212 29.55 -19.19 -8.62
CA SER A 212 29.98 -20.41 -7.95
C SER A 212 30.36 -21.52 -8.95
N ASN A 213 31.21 -22.44 -8.51
CA ASN A 213 31.63 -23.66 -9.21
C ASN A 213 32.10 -24.70 -8.18
N ARG A 214 31.39 -24.75 -7.04
CA ARG A 214 31.78 -25.51 -5.84
C ARG A 214 31.00 -26.81 -5.65
N GLY A 215 29.99 -27.07 -6.48
CA GLY A 215 29.12 -28.25 -6.41
C GLY A 215 28.81 -28.87 -7.77
N ASN A 216 27.80 -29.73 -7.80
CA ASN A 216 27.36 -30.45 -8.99
C ASN A 216 25.82 -30.41 -9.12
N SER A 217 25.32 -29.46 -9.89
CA SER A 217 23.90 -29.22 -10.20
C SER A 217 23.17 -30.44 -10.78
N THR A 218 23.89 -31.42 -11.33
CA THR A 218 23.30 -32.63 -11.93
C THR A 218 23.00 -33.74 -10.90
N TYR A 219 23.50 -33.61 -9.66
CA TYR A 219 23.46 -34.67 -8.64
C TYR A 219 23.20 -34.16 -7.21
N GLU A 220 23.85 -33.08 -6.78
CA GLU A 220 23.72 -32.58 -5.40
C GLU A 220 22.28 -32.20 -4.99
N PRO A 221 21.44 -31.60 -5.85
CA PRO A 221 20.03 -31.36 -5.52
C PRO A 221 19.25 -32.65 -5.21
N TYR A 222 19.53 -33.74 -5.93
CA TYR A 222 18.90 -35.04 -5.69
C TYR A 222 19.39 -35.67 -4.39
N LEU A 223 20.67 -35.52 -4.06
CA LEU A 223 21.25 -36.05 -2.83
C LEU A 223 20.74 -35.30 -1.60
N ALA A 224 20.73 -33.96 -1.66
CA ALA A 224 20.13 -33.11 -0.64
C ALA A 224 18.64 -33.44 -0.46
N LEU A 225 17.86 -33.51 -1.54
CA LEU A 225 16.46 -33.90 -1.49
C LEU A 225 16.26 -35.34 -0.99
N HIS A 226 17.21 -36.26 -1.20
CA HIS A 226 17.16 -37.64 -0.69
C HIS A 226 17.37 -37.71 0.81
N HIS A 227 18.41 -37.07 1.35
CA HIS A 227 18.64 -37.02 2.79
C HIS A 227 17.58 -36.17 3.50
N ILE A 228 17.13 -35.08 2.87
CA ILE A 228 15.95 -34.36 3.36
C ILE A 228 14.70 -35.22 3.25
N LEU A 229 14.51 -36.10 2.27
CA LEU A 229 13.33 -36.99 2.28
C LEU A 229 13.35 -38.01 3.41
N LEU A 230 14.54 -38.53 3.73
CA LEU A 230 14.78 -39.30 4.96
C LEU A 230 14.51 -38.46 6.25
N ALA A 231 14.29 -37.14 6.12
CA ALA A 231 13.89 -36.19 7.17
C ALA A 231 12.59 -35.36 6.91
N HIS A 232 11.90 -35.51 5.75
CA HIS A 232 10.66 -34.84 5.23
C HIS A 232 10.67 -33.29 5.03
N SER A 233 9.95 -32.61 4.10
CA SER A 233 9.16 -33.04 2.92
C SER A 233 8.60 -31.91 1.97
N SER A 234 9.18 -31.65 0.78
CA SER A 234 8.54 -31.07 -0.46
C SER A 234 9.50 -31.19 -1.68
N ALA A 235 9.15 -31.11 -2.99
CA ALA A 235 7.96 -30.67 -3.73
C ALA A 235 6.92 -31.76 -3.99
N VAL A 236 5.70 -31.34 -4.36
CA VAL A 236 4.49 -32.17 -4.39
C VAL A 236 4.72 -33.60 -4.90
N ARG A 237 4.94 -33.88 -6.19
CA ARG A 237 5.08 -35.29 -6.65
C ARG A 237 6.40 -35.93 -6.20
N LEU A 238 7.49 -35.18 -6.26
CA LEU A 238 8.83 -35.66 -5.91
C LEU A 238 8.96 -36.08 -4.44
N VAL A 239 8.02 -35.68 -3.60
CA VAL A 239 7.96 -36.01 -2.17
C VAL A 239 6.72 -36.82 -1.79
N MET A 240 5.53 -36.46 -2.25
CA MET A 240 4.32 -37.23 -1.95
C MET A 240 4.41 -38.67 -2.48
N GLU A 241 5.06 -38.92 -3.64
CA GLU A 241 5.22 -40.30 -4.13
C GLU A 241 6.17 -41.14 -3.25
N PRO A 242 7.33 -40.64 -2.79
CA PRO A 242 8.09 -41.29 -1.72
C PRO A 242 7.30 -41.51 -0.43
N LEU A 243 6.48 -40.56 0.02
CA LEU A 243 5.73 -40.70 1.26
C LEU A 243 4.54 -41.69 1.18
N LEU A 244 3.94 -41.87 0.01
CA LEU A 244 2.85 -42.84 -0.18
C LEU A 244 3.35 -44.22 -0.64
N TYR A 245 4.34 -44.26 -1.53
CA TYR A 245 4.76 -45.45 -2.25
C TYR A 245 6.18 -45.91 -1.90
N GLY A 246 6.92 -45.14 -1.10
CA GLY A 246 8.29 -45.46 -0.67
C GLY A 246 9.33 -45.39 -1.79
N ASP A 247 9.04 -44.70 -2.89
CA ASP A 247 9.93 -44.55 -4.04
C ASP A 247 9.64 -43.26 -4.83
N TYR A 248 10.63 -42.78 -5.58
CA TYR A 248 10.50 -41.55 -6.39
C TYR A 248 9.58 -41.73 -7.61
N PRO A 249 9.01 -40.63 -8.14
CA PRO A 249 8.20 -40.67 -9.35
C PRO A 249 8.90 -41.33 -10.53
N ILE A 250 8.20 -42.25 -11.19
CA ILE A 250 8.73 -43.04 -12.32
C ILE A 250 9.29 -42.15 -13.44
N SER A 251 8.69 -40.98 -13.68
CA SER A 251 9.20 -39.99 -14.64
C SER A 251 10.58 -39.45 -14.25
N MET A 252 10.76 -39.06 -12.98
CA MET A 252 12.04 -38.56 -12.48
C MET A 252 13.09 -39.67 -12.44
N LYS A 253 12.74 -40.89 -12.02
CA LYS A 253 13.65 -42.05 -12.08
C LYS A 253 14.11 -42.36 -13.51
N LYS A 254 13.19 -42.30 -14.48
CA LYS A 254 13.49 -42.51 -15.91
C LYS A 254 14.38 -41.41 -16.49
N ASN A 255 14.15 -40.15 -16.11
CA ASN A 255 14.89 -39.01 -16.63
C ASN A 255 16.26 -38.90 -15.96
N ALA A 256 16.32 -38.83 -14.62
CA ALA A 256 17.56 -38.68 -13.86
C ALA A 256 18.48 -39.91 -13.96
N GLY A 257 17.92 -41.12 -14.03
CA GLY A 257 18.67 -42.37 -14.07
C GLY A 257 19.40 -42.63 -12.74
N GLU A 258 20.66 -43.04 -12.80
CA GLU A 258 21.48 -43.33 -11.60
C GLU A 258 21.83 -42.08 -10.77
N ARG A 259 21.50 -40.86 -11.25
CA ARG A 259 21.74 -39.60 -10.51
C ARG A 259 20.71 -39.31 -9.42
N ILE A 260 19.52 -39.93 -9.47
CA ILE A 260 18.59 -39.88 -8.34
C ILE A 260 18.86 -41.11 -7.45
N PRO A 261 19.21 -40.94 -6.15
CA PRO A 261 19.51 -42.07 -5.29
C PRO A 261 18.34 -43.05 -5.17
N ALA A 262 18.63 -44.34 -5.00
CA ALA A 262 17.62 -45.34 -4.74
C ALA A 262 17.44 -45.56 -3.23
N PHE A 263 16.19 -45.58 -2.76
CA PHE A 263 15.89 -46.04 -1.41
C PHE A 263 16.13 -47.56 -1.30
N THR A 264 16.80 -47.98 -0.23
CA THR A 264 16.80 -49.40 0.19
C THR A 264 15.40 -49.83 0.61
N THR A 265 15.14 -51.14 0.67
CA THR A 265 13.85 -51.68 1.15
C THR A 265 13.48 -51.14 2.53
N ARG A 266 14.45 -51.01 3.45
CA ARG A 266 14.24 -50.48 4.80
C ARG A 266 13.85 -48.99 4.78
N GLU A 267 14.56 -48.17 4.01
CA GLU A 267 14.22 -46.74 3.87
C GLU A 267 12.85 -46.57 3.20
N SER A 268 12.55 -47.37 2.18
CA SER A 268 11.24 -47.42 1.51
C SER A 268 10.09 -47.83 2.45
N GLU A 269 10.35 -48.68 3.44
CA GLU A 269 9.39 -49.05 4.48
C GLU A 269 9.26 -47.95 5.55
N GLN A 270 10.33 -47.24 5.88
CA GLN A 270 10.32 -46.13 6.83
C GLN A 270 9.61 -44.87 6.29
N LEU A 271 9.64 -44.64 4.97
CA LEU A 271 9.00 -43.48 4.32
C LEU A 271 7.51 -43.65 4.06
N LYS A 272 6.99 -44.88 4.06
CA LYS A 272 5.57 -45.15 3.72
C LYS A 272 4.66 -44.74 4.87
N GLY A 273 3.89 -43.68 4.66
CA GLY A 273 2.91 -43.19 5.63
C GLY A 273 3.54 -42.49 6.83
N SER A 274 4.77 -42.00 6.73
CA SER A 274 5.47 -41.26 7.80
C SER A 274 4.99 -39.80 7.92
N TYR A 275 3.69 -39.57 7.77
CA TYR A 275 3.04 -38.26 7.93
C TYR A 275 1.63 -38.44 8.52
N ASP A 276 1.29 -37.62 9.53
CA ASP A 276 -0.07 -37.56 10.08
C ASP A 276 -0.95 -36.49 9.38
N PHE A 277 -0.30 -35.49 8.78
CA PHE A 277 -0.92 -34.40 8.02
C PHE A 277 0.07 -33.85 6.99
N ILE A 278 -0.42 -33.04 6.04
CA ILE A 278 0.40 -32.32 5.06
C ILE A 278 0.28 -30.82 5.29
N GLY A 279 1.41 -30.15 5.51
CA GLY A 279 1.51 -28.69 5.41
C GLY A 279 1.66 -28.26 3.95
N LEU A 280 0.64 -27.62 3.38
CA LEU A 280 0.67 -27.08 2.02
C LEU A 280 1.08 -25.60 2.03
N ILE A 281 2.04 -25.26 1.19
CA ILE A 281 2.51 -23.89 0.93
C ILE A 281 2.06 -23.54 -0.49
N HIS A 282 1.38 -22.41 -0.67
CA HIS A 282 0.83 -21.99 -1.96
C HIS A 282 0.74 -20.47 -2.05
N TYR A 283 1.23 -19.89 -3.15
CA TYR A 283 1.19 -18.44 -3.39
C TYR A 283 0.62 -18.10 -4.77
N THR A 284 1.10 -18.77 -5.82
CA THR A 284 0.71 -18.46 -7.21
C THR A 284 0.68 -19.72 -8.07
N ASN A 285 0.16 -19.59 -9.29
CA ASN A 285 0.32 -20.59 -10.35
C ASN A 285 1.52 -20.26 -11.23
N VAL A 286 2.02 -21.27 -11.94
CA VAL A 286 3.01 -21.07 -13.00
C VAL A 286 2.57 -21.82 -14.23
N ASN A 287 2.67 -21.19 -15.41
CA ASN A 287 2.38 -21.87 -16.67
C ASN A 287 3.55 -22.79 -17.01
N ILE A 288 3.25 -24.03 -17.39
CA ILE A 288 4.25 -25.04 -17.73
C ILE A 288 4.02 -25.50 -19.17
N SER A 289 5.06 -25.47 -20.00
CA SER A 289 5.09 -26.12 -21.30
C SER A 289 5.99 -27.35 -21.29
N ASP A 290 5.75 -28.29 -22.20
CA ASP A 290 6.71 -29.37 -22.47
C ASP A 290 8.10 -28.81 -22.81
N ASN A 291 9.13 -29.50 -22.31
CA ASN A 291 10.52 -29.26 -22.64
C ASN A 291 11.26 -30.60 -22.81
N SER A 292 10.58 -31.63 -23.33
CA SER A 292 11.13 -32.99 -23.47
C SER A 292 12.40 -33.04 -24.34
N ASP A 293 12.61 -32.02 -25.20
CA ASP A 293 13.84 -31.86 -25.97
C ASP A 293 15.09 -31.65 -25.09
N VAL A 294 14.98 -31.06 -23.90
CA VAL A 294 16.12 -30.86 -22.99
C VAL A 294 16.72 -32.19 -22.53
N LEU A 295 15.92 -33.27 -22.51
CA LEU A 295 16.38 -34.62 -22.17
C LEU A 295 17.41 -35.18 -23.18
N LYS A 296 17.52 -34.58 -24.38
CA LYS A 296 18.54 -34.93 -25.40
C LYS A 296 19.93 -34.40 -25.05
N ASN A 297 20.04 -33.45 -24.13
CA ASN A 297 21.33 -32.90 -23.71
C ASN A 297 22.11 -33.91 -22.86
N GLN A 298 23.44 -33.93 -23.01
CA GLN A 298 24.32 -34.80 -22.20
C GLN A 298 24.52 -34.27 -20.78
N LEU A 299 24.50 -32.94 -20.60
CA LEU A 299 24.58 -32.27 -19.31
C LEU A 299 23.18 -31.72 -18.96
N ARG A 300 22.63 -32.12 -17.82
CA ARG A 300 21.28 -31.77 -17.36
C ARG A 300 21.28 -31.59 -15.85
N ASP A 301 20.77 -30.47 -15.40
CA ASP A 301 20.47 -30.15 -14.00
C ASP A 301 19.15 -30.81 -13.55
N TYR A 302 18.82 -30.63 -12.28
CA TYR A 302 17.54 -31.02 -11.70
C TYR A 302 16.35 -30.43 -12.49
N ASN A 303 16.45 -29.17 -12.92
CA ASN A 303 15.42 -28.49 -13.69
C ASN A 303 15.19 -29.11 -15.08
N ALA A 304 16.26 -29.44 -15.83
CA ALA A 304 16.16 -30.11 -17.13
C ALA A 304 15.55 -31.51 -17.02
N ASP A 305 15.85 -32.27 -15.98
CA ASP A 305 15.30 -33.62 -15.80
C ASP A 305 13.80 -33.63 -15.50
N MET A 306 13.20 -32.52 -15.03
CA MET A 306 11.75 -32.37 -14.97
C MET A 306 11.08 -32.38 -16.36
N ALA A 307 11.86 -32.21 -17.44
CA ALA A 307 11.38 -32.17 -18.83
C ALA A 307 10.29 -31.11 -19.09
N ALA A 308 10.24 -30.09 -18.24
CA ALA A 308 9.22 -29.07 -18.19
C ALA A 308 9.88 -27.69 -18.25
N LYS A 309 9.27 -26.75 -18.99
CA LYS A 309 9.69 -25.35 -19.01
C LYS A 309 8.63 -24.52 -18.31
N ILE A 310 9.02 -23.87 -17.23
CA ILE A 310 8.23 -22.86 -16.56
C ILE A 310 8.22 -21.60 -17.43
N LEU A 311 7.03 -21.04 -17.67
CA LEU A 311 6.78 -19.87 -18.52
C LEU A 311 6.29 -18.70 -17.66
N GLY A 312 6.96 -17.56 -17.79
CA GLY A 312 6.47 -16.27 -17.27
C GLY A 312 6.81 -15.95 -15.81
N THR A 313 7.84 -16.56 -15.24
CA THR A 313 8.28 -16.28 -13.86
C THR A 313 9.44 -15.29 -13.80
N GLN A 314 9.13 -14.02 -13.54
CA GLN A 314 9.77 -13.40 -12.37
C GLN A 314 8.95 -13.86 -11.17
N LEU A 315 9.37 -14.97 -10.55
CA LEU A 315 9.11 -15.11 -9.12
C LEU A 315 9.84 -13.91 -8.49
N PHE A 316 9.15 -13.14 -7.64
CA PHE A 316 9.65 -11.91 -7.01
C PHE A 316 9.77 -10.70 -7.96
N SER A 317 8.79 -10.48 -8.87
CA SER A 317 8.60 -9.15 -9.47
C SER A 317 7.76 -8.23 -8.57
N ASN A 318 7.96 -6.92 -8.71
CA ASN A 318 7.10 -5.88 -8.10
C ASN A 318 5.72 -5.76 -8.79
N GLU A 319 5.28 -6.76 -9.55
CA GLU A 319 3.95 -6.80 -10.16
C GLU A 319 3.02 -7.64 -9.29
N GLU A 320 1.79 -7.17 -9.04
CA GLU A 320 0.80 -7.95 -8.28
C GLU A 320 0.61 -9.34 -8.90
N TYR A 321 0.83 -10.40 -8.10
CA TYR A 321 0.51 -11.76 -8.53
C TYR A 321 -0.99 -11.85 -8.88
N PRO A 322 -1.35 -12.40 -10.06
CA PRO A 322 -2.74 -12.49 -10.47
C PRO A 322 -3.52 -13.37 -9.48
N ILE A 323 -4.51 -12.76 -8.83
CA ILE A 323 -5.32 -13.42 -7.80
C ILE A 323 -6.17 -14.52 -8.47
N THR A 324 -5.79 -15.78 -8.28
CA THR A 324 -6.40 -16.93 -8.97
C THR A 324 -6.89 -18.02 -7.99
N PRO A 325 -7.88 -17.72 -7.11
CA PRO A 325 -8.25 -18.60 -5.98
C PRO A 325 -8.74 -20.01 -6.38
N TRP A 326 -9.21 -20.18 -7.62
CA TRP A 326 -9.63 -21.47 -8.16
C TRP A 326 -8.44 -22.44 -8.32
N VAL A 327 -7.21 -21.96 -8.50
CA VAL A 327 -6.01 -22.80 -8.63
C VAL A 327 -5.75 -23.57 -7.34
N MET A 328 -5.81 -22.90 -6.18
CA MET A 328 -5.65 -23.57 -4.89
C MET A 328 -6.68 -24.70 -4.74
N ARG A 329 -7.92 -24.48 -5.17
CA ARG A 329 -8.97 -25.51 -5.17
C ARG A 329 -8.65 -26.67 -6.13
N GLU A 330 -8.10 -26.39 -7.32
CA GLU A 330 -7.64 -27.43 -8.25
C GLU A 330 -6.49 -28.27 -7.66
N GLU A 331 -5.51 -27.64 -7.00
CA GLU A 331 -4.44 -28.36 -6.31
C GLU A 331 -4.97 -29.22 -5.16
N LEU A 332 -5.85 -28.69 -4.30
CA LEU A 332 -6.47 -29.46 -3.22
C LEU A 332 -7.31 -30.64 -3.75
N ASN A 333 -8.01 -30.46 -4.88
CA ASN A 333 -8.69 -31.55 -5.57
C ASN A 333 -7.72 -32.62 -6.11
N LYS A 334 -6.53 -32.24 -6.59
CA LYS A 334 -5.47 -33.21 -6.97
C LYS A 334 -4.96 -33.97 -5.75
N PHE A 335 -4.79 -33.32 -4.60
CA PHE A 335 -4.39 -34.01 -3.35
C PHE A 335 -5.43 -35.06 -2.91
N ASN A 336 -6.71 -34.74 -3.00
CA ASN A 336 -7.81 -35.69 -2.76
C ASN A 336 -7.72 -36.88 -3.74
N LEU A 337 -7.69 -36.60 -5.04
CA LEU A 337 -7.73 -37.61 -6.11
C LEU A 337 -6.49 -38.52 -6.16
N LEU A 338 -5.29 -37.97 -5.93
CA LEU A 338 -4.02 -38.67 -6.13
C LEU A 338 -3.42 -39.26 -4.85
N TYR A 339 -3.74 -38.68 -3.68
CA TYR A 339 -3.09 -39.02 -2.41
C TYR A 339 -4.07 -39.43 -1.30
N GLY A 340 -5.35 -39.63 -1.62
CA GLY A 340 -6.33 -40.22 -0.69
C GLY A 340 -6.87 -39.28 0.38
N ASN A 341 -6.86 -37.97 0.13
CA ASN A 341 -7.45 -36.93 1.00
C ASN A 341 -6.87 -36.89 2.44
N PRO A 342 -5.53 -36.78 2.60
CA PRO A 342 -4.91 -36.66 3.92
C PRO A 342 -5.35 -35.37 4.63
N PRO A 343 -5.22 -35.26 5.96
CA PRO A 343 -5.41 -33.99 6.66
C PRO A 343 -4.44 -32.94 6.11
N ILE A 344 -4.95 -31.80 5.65
CA ILE A 344 -4.13 -30.72 5.07
C ILE A 344 -4.28 -29.45 5.92
N PHE A 345 -3.17 -28.81 6.24
CA PHE A 345 -3.15 -27.43 6.72
C PHE A 345 -2.49 -26.57 5.65
N ILE A 346 -3.10 -25.42 5.29
CA ILE A 346 -2.43 -24.42 4.45
C ILE A 346 -1.45 -23.69 5.37
N HIS A 347 -0.19 -24.12 5.42
CA HIS A 347 0.82 -23.59 6.35
C HIS A 347 1.40 -22.24 5.94
N GLU A 348 1.28 -21.89 4.66
CA GLU A 348 1.59 -20.57 4.13
C GLU A 348 0.73 -20.24 2.92
N ASN A 349 0.11 -19.06 2.95
CA ASN A 349 -0.45 -18.38 1.79
C ASN A 349 -0.41 -16.86 2.03
N GLY A 350 -0.05 -16.09 1.00
CA GLY A 350 0.16 -14.64 1.06
C GLY A 350 -0.20 -13.96 -0.27
N LEU A 351 -0.28 -12.63 -0.23
CA LEU A 351 -0.91 -11.73 -1.21
C LEU A 351 -2.39 -12.05 -1.54
N SER A 352 -3.27 -11.14 -1.09
CA SER A 352 -4.72 -11.09 -1.35
C SER A 352 -5.63 -12.20 -0.79
N LEU A 353 -6.38 -11.84 0.26
CA LEU A 353 -7.44 -12.64 0.87
C LEU A 353 -8.76 -12.57 0.07
N SER A 354 -8.77 -13.09 -1.18
CA SER A 354 -10.02 -13.30 -1.95
C SER A 354 -10.37 -14.78 -2.20
N LEU A 355 -9.90 -15.66 -1.32
CA LEU A 355 -10.32 -17.06 -1.29
C LEU A 355 -11.76 -17.20 -0.78
N SER A 356 -12.71 -17.45 -1.70
CA SER A 356 -14.05 -17.97 -1.41
C SER A 356 -13.97 -19.43 -0.93
N LEU A 357 -13.42 -19.60 0.28
CA LEU A 357 -13.22 -20.89 0.97
C LEU A 357 -14.53 -21.59 1.34
N SER A 358 -15.65 -20.85 1.42
CA SER A 358 -17.00 -21.42 1.61
C SER A 358 -17.40 -22.42 0.53
N ASN A 359 -16.76 -22.37 -0.64
CA ASN A 359 -16.94 -23.35 -1.73
C ASN A 359 -15.90 -24.50 -1.73
N ILE A 360 -14.95 -24.54 -0.79
CA ILE A 360 -13.88 -25.57 -0.71
C ILE A 360 -14.30 -26.77 0.17
N ALA A 361 -15.35 -26.63 0.98
CA ALA A 361 -15.72 -27.60 2.02
C ALA A 361 -16.25 -28.97 1.54
N ASP A 362 -16.74 -29.10 0.30
CA ASP A 362 -17.35 -30.35 -0.19
C ASP A 362 -16.30 -31.45 -0.47
N GLY A 363 -15.94 -32.20 0.59
CA GLY A 363 -15.19 -33.44 0.51
C GLY A 363 -13.66 -33.33 0.68
N LEU A 364 -13.11 -32.15 0.97
CA LEU A 364 -11.68 -31.94 1.19
C LEU A 364 -11.34 -31.91 2.69
N ASN A 365 -10.30 -32.65 3.11
CA ASN A 365 -9.90 -32.81 4.50
C ASN A 365 -8.95 -31.70 4.99
N ILE A 366 -9.41 -30.45 4.95
CA ILE A 366 -8.62 -29.27 5.34
C ILE A 366 -8.88 -28.91 6.80
N LYS A 367 -7.81 -28.73 7.58
CA LYS A 367 -7.84 -28.52 9.04
C LYS A 367 -7.44 -27.13 9.50
N GLY A 368 -6.83 -26.32 8.64
CA GLY A 368 -6.56 -24.93 8.98
C GLY A 368 -5.87 -24.14 7.88
N TYR A 369 -5.78 -22.84 8.10
CA TYR A 369 -5.19 -21.86 7.20
C TYR A 369 -4.29 -20.89 7.97
N PHE A 370 -3.05 -20.73 7.50
CA PHE A 370 -2.04 -19.87 8.10
C PHE A 370 -1.63 -18.79 7.10
N SER A 371 -1.97 -17.54 7.40
CA SER A 371 -1.52 -16.39 6.61
C SER A 371 -0.02 -16.21 6.76
N TRP A 372 0.71 -16.14 5.65
CA TRP A 372 2.12 -15.76 5.65
C TRP A 372 2.27 -14.26 5.32
N SER A 373 2.97 -13.45 6.11
CA SER A 373 3.58 -13.72 7.43
C SER A 373 2.84 -12.96 8.55
N PHE A 374 3.13 -13.27 9.83
CA PHE A 374 2.53 -12.49 10.93
C PHE A 374 3.16 -11.09 11.03
N LEU A 375 4.48 -11.00 10.85
CA LEU A 375 5.31 -9.79 10.94
C LEU A 375 6.07 -9.60 9.62
N ASP A 376 6.35 -8.36 9.24
CA ASP A 376 7.39 -8.07 8.27
C ASP A 376 8.73 -8.59 8.80
N LEU A 377 9.51 -9.16 7.88
CA LEU A 377 10.59 -10.08 8.19
C LEU A 377 11.73 -9.91 7.17
N PHE A 378 12.88 -10.53 7.43
CA PHE A 378 13.94 -10.62 6.42
C PHE A 378 13.53 -11.66 5.37
N GLU A 379 13.14 -11.22 4.18
CA GLU A 379 12.79 -12.13 3.09
C GLU A 379 14.05 -12.65 2.42
N LEU A 380 14.16 -13.97 2.29
CA LEU A 380 15.43 -14.65 2.07
C LEU A 380 16.07 -14.34 0.71
N LEU A 381 15.24 -14.06 -0.29
CA LEU A 381 15.64 -13.79 -1.68
C LEU A 381 15.60 -12.31 -2.07
N ASP A 382 14.91 -11.46 -1.30
CA ASP A 382 14.71 -10.02 -1.60
C ASP A 382 15.19 -9.10 -0.45
N GLY A 383 15.80 -9.67 0.58
CA GLY A 383 16.30 -8.96 1.76
C GLY A 383 15.17 -8.29 2.55
N TYR A 384 15.11 -6.96 2.51
CA TYR A 384 14.04 -6.18 3.14
C TYR A 384 13.26 -5.33 2.13
N GLU A 385 13.39 -5.61 0.82
CA GLU A 385 12.65 -4.92 -0.23
C GLU A 385 11.22 -5.48 -0.37
N ALA A 386 10.99 -6.74 0.03
CA ALA A 386 9.68 -7.39 0.05
C ALA A 386 9.03 -7.35 1.46
N SER A 387 7.70 -7.25 1.51
CA SER A 387 6.92 -7.07 2.74
C SER A 387 5.67 -7.99 2.74
N PHE A 388 5.67 -9.01 3.60
CA PHE A 388 4.64 -10.06 3.65
C PHE A 388 3.77 -10.05 4.93
N GLY A 389 4.14 -9.25 5.92
CA GLY A 389 3.54 -9.28 7.25
C GLY A 389 2.13 -8.72 7.32
N LEU A 390 1.31 -9.29 8.20
CA LEU A 390 0.11 -8.63 8.74
C LEU A 390 0.47 -7.37 9.55
N TYR A 391 1.65 -7.35 10.16
CA TYR A 391 2.21 -6.21 10.89
C TYR A 391 3.47 -5.68 10.21
N TYR A 392 3.47 -4.39 9.86
CA TYR A 392 4.65 -3.67 9.38
C TYR A 392 5.66 -3.47 10.53
N ILE A 393 6.95 -3.54 10.21
CA ILE A 393 8.06 -3.25 11.13
C ILE A 393 8.81 -2.03 10.60
N ASP A 394 8.82 -0.93 11.35
CA ASP A 394 9.67 0.20 10.97
C ASP A 394 11.12 -0.11 11.33
N ARG A 395 11.95 -0.35 10.32
CA ARG A 395 13.38 -0.63 10.47
C ARG A 395 14.24 0.61 10.69
N ASN A 396 13.68 1.81 10.54
CA ASN A 396 14.35 3.06 10.93
C ASN A 396 14.14 3.37 12.41
N ASP A 397 13.03 2.91 13.00
CA ASP A 397 12.74 3.05 14.43
C ASP A 397 13.68 2.12 15.22
N PRO A 398 14.53 2.63 16.13
CA PRO A 398 15.42 1.79 16.94
C PRO A 398 14.67 0.82 17.87
N GLU A 399 13.38 1.05 18.12
CA GLU A 399 12.51 0.11 18.86
C GLU A 399 11.82 -0.93 17.96
N LEU A 400 12.02 -0.91 16.63
CA LEU A 400 11.44 -1.85 15.67
C LEU A 400 9.95 -2.10 15.90
N LYS A 401 9.17 -1.03 16.03
CA LYS A 401 7.77 -1.09 16.46
C LYS A 401 6.89 -1.83 15.44
N ARG A 402 5.88 -2.53 15.94
CA ARG A 402 4.90 -3.30 15.15
C ARG A 402 3.67 -2.45 14.84
N HIS A 403 3.40 -2.22 13.55
CA HIS A 403 2.25 -1.44 13.09
C HIS A 403 1.23 -2.36 12.40
N PRO A 404 -0.03 -2.43 12.86
CA PRO A 404 -1.05 -3.31 12.25
C PRO A 404 -1.46 -2.80 10.87
N LYS A 405 -1.22 -3.59 9.81
CA LYS A 405 -1.68 -3.25 8.46
C LYS A 405 -3.19 -3.43 8.30
N LEU A 406 -3.77 -2.96 7.19
CA LEU A 406 -5.15 -3.22 6.77
C LEU A 406 -5.49 -4.72 6.81
N SER A 407 -4.56 -5.58 6.43
CA SER A 407 -4.71 -7.04 6.48
C SER A 407 -4.86 -7.58 7.91
N ALA A 408 -4.07 -7.10 8.89
CA ALA A 408 -4.26 -7.43 10.31
C ALA A 408 -5.63 -6.95 10.83
N LYS A 409 -6.04 -5.73 10.47
CA LYS A 409 -7.32 -5.14 10.87
C LYS A 409 -8.51 -5.94 10.31
N TRP A 410 -8.42 -6.38 9.06
CA TRP A 410 -9.45 -7.24 8.44
C TRP A 410 -9.47 -8.64 9.07
N TYR A 411 -8.31 -9.29 9.19
CA TYR A 411 -8.22 -10.65 9.71
C TYR A 411 -8.71 -10.71 11.17
N SER A 412 -8.40 -9.68 11.97
CA SER A 412 -8.92 -9.56 13.33
C SER A 412 -10.45 -9.52 13.39
N ARG A 413 -11.11 -8.79 12.49
CA ARG A 413 -12.57 -8.74 12.41
C ARG A 413 -13.18 -10.03 11.86
N PHE A 414 -12.55 -10.65 10.87
CA PHE A 414 -12.97 -11.95 10.35
C PHE A 414 -13.02 -13.00 11.47
N LEU A 415 -11.97 -13.07 12.30
CA LEU A 415 -11.86 -14.01 13.42
C LEU A 415 -12.78 -13.67 14.60
N LYS A 416 -12.96 -12.37 14.94
CA LYS A 416 -13.70 -11.94 16.13
C LYS A 416 -15.19 -11.68 15.90
N ASP A 417 -15.52 -10.93 14.85
CA ASP A 417 -16.86 -10.35 14.65
C ASP A 417 -17.77 -11.22 13.75
N ARG A 418 -17.24 -12.33 13.21
CA ARG A 418 -18.01 -13.39 12.50
C ARG A 418 -18.91 -12.87 11.36
N SER A 419 -18.57 -11.73 10.76
CA SER A 419 -19.29 -11.14 9.63
C SER A 419 -18.43 -10.08 8.93
N THR A 420 -17.75 -10.46 7.84
CA THR A 420 -16.98 -9.52 7.02
C THR A 420 -17.23 -9.76 5.53
N SER A 421 -18.07 -8.91 4.93
CA SER A 421 -18.06 -8.78 3.47
C SER A 421 -16.71 -8.23 2.99
N ILE A 422 -16.22 -8.64 1.82
CA ILE A 422 -15.09 -7.98 1.13
C ILE A 422 -15.40 -6.48 0.91
N VAL A 423 -16.69 -6.14 0.73
CA VAL A 423 -17.19 -4.76 0.62
C VAL A 423 -16.91 -3.95 1.90
N GLY A 424 -16.92 -4.59 3.07
CA GLY A 424 -16.69 -3.96 4.38
C GLY A 424 -15.25 -3.50 4.60
N THR A 425 -14.27 -4.13 3.93
CA THR A 425 -12.87 -3.67 3.92
C THR A 425 -12.72 -2.40 3.09
N VAL A 426 -13.43 -2.35 1.95
CA VAL A 426 -13.53 -1.17 1.07
C VAL A 426 -14.42 -0.07 1.68
N GLU A 427 -15.16 -0.38 2.75
CA GLU A 427 -15.81 0.60 3.64
C GLU A 427 -14.94 0.99 4.85
N LEU A 428 -13.84 0.27 5.15
CA LEU A 428 -12.94 0.59 6.27
C LEU A 428 -11.92 1.68 5.93
N GLU A 429 -11.41 1.69 4.71
CA GLU A 429 -10.79 2.88 4.10
C GLU A 429 -11.74 4.11 4.08
N LYS A 430 -13.03 3.89 4.38
CA LYS A 430 -14.10 4.89 4.40
C LYS A 430 -14.79 5.02 5.76
N ASP A 431 -14.25 4.50 6.86
CA ASP A 431 -14.61 5.02 8.18
C ASP A 431 -13.80 6.28 8.41
N PRO A 432 -14.36 7.48 8.13
CA PRO A 432 -13.57 8.69 8.12
C PRO A 432 -13.23 9.11 9.55
N SER A 433 -13.87 8.51 10.57
CA SER A 433 -13.70 8.88 11.97
C SER A 433 -12.41 8.35 12.57
N LEU A 434 -11.89 7.21 12.10
CA LEU A 434 -10.62 6.63 12.56
C LEU A 434 -9.43 7.33 11.89
N VAL A 435 -9.46 7.49 10.57
CA VAL A 435 -8.43 8.24 9.81
C VAL A 435 -8.30 9.68 10.35
N MET A 436 -9.43 10.36 10.56
CA MET A 436 -9.48 11.72 11.14
C MET A 436 -8.86 11.80 12.55
N GLN A 437 -8.94 10.75 13.37
CA GLN A 437 -8.30 10.75 14.70
C GLN A 437 -6.78 10.60 14.60
N GLU A 438 -6.30 9.79 13.65
CA GLU A 438 -4.88 9.62 13.36
C GLU A 438 -4.27 10.89 12.76
N ASP A 439 -4.94 11.48 11.76
CA ASP A 439 -4.60 12.79 11.16
C ASP A 439 -4.44 13.88 12.23
N VAL A 440 -5.43 14.05 13.13
CA VAL A 440 -5.36 15.09 14.17
C VAL A 440 -4.25 14.80 15.17
N ARG A 441 -4.01 13.53 15.54
CA ARG A 441 -2.90 13.15 16.43
C ARG A 441 -1.54 13.48 15.80
N LEU A 442 -1.39 13.31 14.49
CA LEU A 442 -0.19 13.72 13.75
C LEU A 442 0.03 15.23 13.76
N MET A 443 -1.04 16.02 13.58
CA MET A 443 -0.97 17.48 13.69
C MET A 443 -0.54 17.94 15.09
N VAL A 444 -1.08 17.32 16.16
CA VAL A 444 -0.71 17.59 17.55
C VAL A 444 0.77 17.31 17.79
N ASP A 445 1.24 16.12 17.41
CA ASP A 445 2.60 15.69 17.70
C ASP A 445 3.66 16.37 16.80
N THR A 446 3.22 17.07 15.73
CA THR A 446 4.04 18.03 14.96
C THR A 446 4.09 19.42 15.62
N GLY A 447 3.19 19.72 16.56
CA GLY A 447 3.04 21.06 17.15
C GLY A 447 2.29 22.06 16.26
N LEU A 448 1.36 21.61 15.41
CA LEU A 448 0.56 22.51 14.57
C LEU A 448 -0.52 23.23 15.39
N GLU A 449 -0.46 24.56 15.43
CA GLU A 449 -1.46 25.41 16.11
C GLU A 449 -2.76 25.60 15.30
N ALA A 450 -2.72 25.37 13.98
CA ALA A 450 -3.84 25.54 13.08
C ALA A 450 -3.83 24.50 11.95
N TYR A 451 -5.01 24.06 11.51
CA TYR A 451 -5.18 23.15 10.39
C TYR A 451 -6.19 23.70 9.38
N ARG A 452 -5.79 23.69 8.10
CA ARG A 452 -6.58 24.19 6.98
C ARG A 452 -7.15 23.03 6.15
N PHE A 453 -8.46 22.96 6.03
CA PHE A 453 -9.17 21.95 5.22
C PHE A 453 -10.32 22.58 4.42
N SER A 454 -10.99 21.79 3.57
CA SER A 454 -12.22 22.21 2.87
C SER A 454 -13.45 21.42 3.33
N ILE A 455 -14.58 22.11 3.43
CA ILE A 455 -15.89 21.47 3.50
C ILE A 455 -16.34 21.21 2.07
N SER A 456 -16.76 19.98 1.78
CA SER A 456 -17.19 19.63 0.43
C SER A 456 -18.68 19.95 0.24
N TRP A 457 -18.96 20.77 -0.78
CA TRP A 457 -20.32 21.24 -1.06
C TRP A 457 -21.23 20.06 -1.44
N SER A 458 -20.77 19.20 -2.34
CA SER A 458 -21.51 18.00 -2.75
C SER A 458 -21.74 17.01 -1.61
N ARG A 459 -20.84 16.95 -0.62
CA ARG A 459 -21.01 16.09 0.56
C ARG A 459 -22.08 16.62 1.52
N LEU A 460 -22.09 17.94 1.77
CA LEU A 460 -22.99 18.58 2.73
C LEU A 460 -24.40 18.81 2.14
N LEU A 461 -24.47 19.18 0.86
CA LEU A 461 -25.70 19.39 0.09
C LEU A 461 -25.62 18.61 -1.24
N PRO A 462 -26.00 17.31 -1.27
CA PRO A 462 -25.85 16.46 -2.46
C PRO A 462 -26.52 16.98 -3.74
N ASN A 463 -27.67 17.63 -3.61
CA ASN A 463 -28.39 18.25 -4.73
C ASN A 463 -27.94 19.71 -4.99
N GLY A 464 -26.80 20.14 -4.42
CA GLY A 464 -26.32 21.53 -4.36
C GLY A 464 -27.15 22.48 -3.47
N ARG A 465 -28.42 22.16 -3.25
CA ARG A 465 -29.41 22.91 -2.46
C ARG A 465 -30.32 21.96 -1.66
N GLY A 466 -31.06 22.50 -0.69
CA GLY A 466 -32.08 21.75 0.05
C GLY A 466 -31.59 21.16 1.38
N PRO A 467 -32.08 19.99 1.80
CA PRO A 467 -31.78 19.42 3.12
C PRO A 467 -30.30 19.04 3.26
N ILE A 468 -29.76 19.26 4.46
CA ILE A 468 -28.38 18.92 4.81
C ILE A 468 -28.25 17.39 4.90
N ASN A 469 -27.17 16.83 4.35
CA ASN A 469 -26.81 15.44 4.59
C ASN A 469 -26.34 15.26 6.05
N PRO A 470 -27.08 14.52 6.91
CA PRO A 470 -26.75 14.42 8.33
C PRO A 470 -25.40 13.71 8.57
N LYS A 471 -25.02 12.74 7.73
CA LYS A 471 -23.70 12.08 7.82
C LYS A 471 -22.56 13.03 7.46
N GLY A 472 -22.75 13.86 6.43
CA GLY A 472 -21.78 14.89 6.03
C GLY A 472 -21.61 15.95 7.12
N LEU A 473 -22.72 16.41 7.71
CA LEU A 473 -22.74 17.33 8.84
C LEU A 473 -22.05 16.75 10.09
N GLN A 474 -22.30 15.48 10.41
CA GLN A 474 -21.67 14.78 11.54
C GLN A 474 -20.16 14.66 11.36
N TYR A 475 -19.70 14.29 10.15
CA TYR A 475 -18.27 14.18 9.83
C TYR A 475 -17.51 15.49 10.11
N TYR A 476 -17.96 16.61 9.55
CA TYR A 476 -17.29 17.90 9.76
C TYR A 476 -17.38 18.38 11.21
N ASN A 477 -18.49 18.10 11.92
CA ASN A 477 -18.59 18.38 13.35
C ASN A 477 -17.57 17.57 14.17
N ASN A 478 -17.38 16.29 13.86
CA ASN A 478 -16.40 15.45 14.54
C ASN A 478 -14.97 15.97 14.31
N LEU A 479 -14.59 16.30 13.07
CA LEU A 479 -13.28 16.87 12.73
C LEU A 479 -13.03 18.19 13.47
N ILE A 480 -13.98 19.13 13.39
CA ILE A 480 -13.84 20.45 14.03
C ILE A 480 -13.77 20.32 15.56
N ASN A 481 -14.59 19.46 16.17
CA ASN A 481 -14.53 19.20 17.60
C ASN A 481 -13.19 18.57 18.00
N HIS A 482 -12.67 17.64 17.21
CA HIS A 482 -11.44 16.93 17.54
C HIS A 482 -10.21 17.84 17.44
N LEU A 483 -10.12 18.65 16.38
CA LEU A 483 -9.09 19.71 16.23
C LEU A 483 -9.08 20.64 17.46
N ILE A 484 -10.24 21.21 17.78
CA ILE A 484 -10.37 22.20 18.88
C ILE A 484 -10.12 21.55 20.25
N SER A 485 -10.53 20.30 20.45
CA SER A 485 -10.26 19.57 21.70
C SER A 485 -8.77 19.33 21.96
N ASN A 486 -7.95 19.37 20.91
CA ASN A 486 -6.50 19.27 20.97
C ASN A 486 -5.79 20.64 20.80
N GLY A 487 -6.53 21.75 20.85
CA GLY A 487 -5.97 23.11 20.75
C GLY A 487 -5.70 23.61 19.33
N ILE A 488 -6.04 22.85 18.29
CA ILE A 488 -5.77 23.20 16.89
C ILE A 488 -6.91 24.06 16.32
N GLN A 489 -6.57 25.23 15.76
CA GLN A 489 -7.53 26.13 15.14
C GLN A 489 -8.00 25.62 13.76
N ALA A 490 -9.32 25.57 13.55
CA ALA A 490 -9.91 25.15 12.27
C ALA A 490 -9.99 26.31 11.26
N HIS A 491 -9.27 26.20 10.14
CA HIS A 491 -9.32 27.13 9.00
C HIS A 491 -10.07 26.47 7.83
N VAL A 492 -11.27 26.94 7.52
CA VAL A 492 -12.17 26.27 6.57
C VAL A 492 -12.22 26.97 5.22
N SER A 493 -11.95 26.21 4.15
CA SER A 493 -12.23 26.61 2.76
C SER A 493 -13.60 26.10 2.32
N LEU A 494 -14.48 26.96 1.81
CA LEU A 494 -15.83 26.55 1.38
C LEU A 494 -15.85 25.86 0.02
N HIS A 495 -15.02 26.28 -0.95
CA HIS A 495 -14.92 25.66 -2.27
C HIS A 495 -13.48 25.34 -2.64
N HIS A 496 -13.22 24.07 -2.96
CA HIS A 496 -11.95 23.60 -3.50
C HIS A 496 -12.17 22.67 -4.70
N TYR A 497 -12.69 23.25 -5.78
CA TYR A 497 -12.87 22.64 -7.10
C TYR A 497 -13.97 21.55 -7.14
N ASP A 498 -14.76 21.44 -6.07
CA ASP A 498 -15.70 20.35 -5.80
C ASP A 498 -17.19 20.74 -5.94
N LEU A 499 -17.53 21.38 -7.07
CA LEU A 499 -18.90 21.78 -7.38
C LEU A 499 -19.85 20.55 -7.44
N PRO A 500 -21.06 20.60 -6.84
CA PRO A 500 -22.06 19.55 -7.00
C PRO A 500 -22.49 19.41 -8.48
N GLN A 501 -22.31 18.22 -9.05
CA GLN A 501 -22.55 17.96 -10.49
C GLN A 501 -23.95 18.38 -10.97
N VAL A 502 -24.96 18.26 -10.11
CA VAL A 502 -26.35 18.70 -10.40
C VAL A 502 -26.42 20.18 -10.82
N LEU A 503 -25.57 21.05 -10.27
CA LEU A 503 -25.53 22.48 -10.62
C LEU A 503 -24.80 22.74 -11.96
N GLU A 504 -23.80 21.91 -12.29
CA GLU A 504 -23.15 21.93 -13.60
C GLU A 504 -24.12 21.43 -14.69
N ASP A 505 -24.87 20.36 -14.41
CA ASP A 505 -25.83 19.78 -15.37
C ASP A 505 -27.09 20.66 -15.55
N GLU A 506 -27.60 21.30 -14.50
CA GLU A 506 -28.81 22.14 -14.56
C GLU A 506 -28.57 23.47 -15.28
N TYR A 507 -27.42 24.12 -15.08
CA TYR A 507 -27.16 25.46 -15.61
C TYR A 507 -25.70 25.79 -15.97
N GLY A 508 -24.79 24.81 -16.03
CA GLY A 508 -23.37 25.06 -16.33
C GLY A 508 -22.58 25.70 -15.19
N GLY A 509 -23.01 25.49 -13.94
CA GLY A 509 -22.24 25.82 -12.75
C GLY A 509 -21.78 27.27 -12.70
N TRP A 510 -20.45 27.47 -12.67
CA TRP A 510 -19.84 28.80 -12.58
C TRP A 510 -20.05 29.69 -13.83
N LEU A 511 -20.57 29.16 -14.94
CA LEU A 511 -20.94 29.97 -16.11
C LEU A 511 -22.29 30.70 -15.95
N SER A 512 -23.06 30.39 -14.89
CA SER A 512 -24.40 30.93 -14.66
C SER A 512 -24.45 31.78 -13.39
N ARG A 513 -25.09 32.95 -13.47
CA ARG A 513 -25.35 33.83 -12.30
C ARG A 513 -26.13 33.15 -11.18
N HIS A 514 -26.82 32.04 -11.45
CA HIS A 514 -27.53 31.25 -10.43
C HIS A 514 -26.60 30.72 -9.34
N ILE A 515 -25.33 30.43 -9.68
CA ILE A 515 -24.33 29.92 -8.73
C ILE A 515 -24.09 30.87 -7.56
N ILE A 516 -24.21 32.18 -7.77
CA ILE A 516 -24.00 33.21 -6.74
C ILE A 516 -24.99 33.01 -5.59
N ARG A 517 -26.26 32.73 -5.91
CA ARG A 517 -27.31 32.46 -4.91
C ARG A 517 -27.08 31.12 -4.21
N ASP A 518 -26.82 30.07 -4.98
CA ASP A 518 -26.71 28.71 -4.45
C ASP A 518 -25.44 28.56 -3.58
N PHE A 519 -24.32 29.18 -3.97
CA PHE A 519 -23.11 29.27 -3.15
C PHE A 519 -23.31 30.13 -1.90
N THR A 520 -24.04 31.25 -1.99
CA THR A 520 -24.39 32.05 -0.80
C THR A 520 -25.25 31.25 0.18
N TYR A 521 -26.16 30.42 -0.31
CA TYR A 521 -26.97 29.52 0.52
C TYR A 521 -26.10 28.45 1.20
N TYR A 522 -25.20 27.81 0.47
CA TYR A 522 -24.25 26.85 1.03
C TYR A 522 -23.33 27.49 2.09
N ALA A 523 -22.83 28.70 1.85
CA ALA A 523 -22.10 29.47 2.86
C ALA A 523 -22.97 29.77 4.10
N ASP A 524 -24.26 30.11 3.94
CA ASP A 524 -25.18 30.30 5.07
C ASP A 524 -25.34 29.03 5.93
N VAL A 525 -25.35 27.85 5.30
CA VAL A 525 -25.34 26.57 6.01
C VAL A 525 -24.03 26.41 6.77
N CYS A 526 -22.87 26.51 6.12
CA CYS A 526 -21.58 26.31 6.79
C CYS A 526 -21.36 27.27 7.96
N PHE A 527 -21.67 28.56 7.79
CA PHE A 527 -21.56 29.55 8.87
C PHE A 527 -22.52 29.24 10.03
N ARG A 528 -23.73 28.76 9.75
CA ARG A 528 -24.72 28.43 10.79
C ARG A 528 -24.37 27.18 11.59
N GLU A 529 -23.92 26.12 10.92
CA GLU A 529 -23.71 24.80 11.54
C GLU A 529 -22.33 24.64 12.20
N PHE A 530 -21.33 25.43 11.79
CA PHE A 530 -19.93 25.29 12.25
C PHE A 530 -19.27 26.58 12.76
N GLY A 531 -19.84 27.75 12.48
CA GLY A 531 -19.23 29.04 12.83
C GLY A 531 -19.27 29.39 14.31
N ASP A 532 -19.86 28.54 15.16
CA ASP A 532 -19.69 28.59 16.61
C ASP A 532 -18.27 28.19 17.07
N ARG A 533 -17.55 27.46 16.21
CA ARG A 533 -16.21 26.89 16.45
C ARG A 533 -15.17 27.32 15.42
N VAL A 534 -15.58 27.59 14.18
CA VAL A 534 -14.68 27.98 13.08
C VAL A 534 -14.60 29.50 12.96
N LEU A 535 -13.41 30.05 13.23
CA LEU A 535 -13.14 31.49 13.16
C LEU A 535 -12.64 31.95 11.78
N TYR A 536 -11.90 31.13 11.04
CA TYR A 536 -11.27 31.54 9.77
C TYR A 536 -11.91 30.85 8.57
N TRP A 537 -12.48 31.65 7.68
CA TRP A 537 -13.25 31.19 6.53
C TRP A 537 -12.66 31.71 5.20
N THR A 538 -12.08 30.81 4.39
CA THR A 538 -11.76 31.08 2.98
C THR A 538 -12.98 30.72 2.13
N THR A 539 -13.53 31.65 1.34
CA THR A 539 -14.69 31.28 0.49
C THR A 539 -14.29 30.38 -0.67
N VAL A 540 -13.20 30.70 -1.38
CA VAL A 540 -12.76 30.00 -2.58
C VAL A 540 -11.23 29.88 -2.56
N ASN A 541 -10.72 28.69 -2.86
CA ASN A 541 -9.29 28.46 -3.08
C ASN A 541 -8.93 28.68 -4.56
N GLU A 542 -7.83 29.40 -4.82
CA GLU A 542 -7.18 29.56 -6.13
C GLU A 542 -8.15 29.84 -7.31
N PRO A 543 -9.03 30.86 -7.22
CA PRO A 543 -10.08 31.11 -8.21
C PRO A 543 -9.56 31.34 -9.63
N ASN A 544 -8.35 31.88 -9.76
CA ASN A 544 -7.65 32.10 -11.03
C ASN A 544 -7.11 30.79 -11.64
N ILE A 545 -6.55 29.90 -10.82
CA ILE A 545 -6.04 28.59 -11.28
C ILE A 545 -7.21 27.66 -11.61
N PHE A 546 -8.30 27.71 -10.85
CA PHE A 546 -9.52 26.96 -11.15
C PHE A 546 -10.11 27.34 -12.51
N ALA A 547 -10.19 28.63 -12.81
CA ALA A 547 -10.68 29.10 -14.12
C ALA A 547 -9.76 28.69 -15.27
N PHE A 548 -8.44 28.79 -15.08
CA PHE A 548 -7.43 28.40 -16.07
C PHE A 548 -7.43 26.88 -16.32
N GLY A 549 -7.47 26.05 -15.28
CA GLY A 549 -7.53 24.60 -15.44
C GLY A 549 -8.87 24.10 -15.99
N GLY A 550 -9.98 24.63 -15.47
CA GLY A 550 -11.33 24.08 -15.70
C GLY A 550 -12.06 24.60 -16.93
N TYR A 551 -11.79 25.85 -17.32
CA TYR A 551 -12.51 26.57 -18.38
C TYR A 551 -11.61 27.05 -19.55
N ASP A 552 -10.28 26.95 -19.43
CA ASP A 552 -9.32 27.36 -20.47
C ASP A 552 -8.57 26.15 -21.06
N GLN A 553 -7.74 25.48 -20.25
CA GLN A 553 -6.85 24.40 -20.67
C GLN A 553 -7.49 23.00 -20.62
N GLY A 554 -8.59 22.84 -19.88
CA GLY A 554 -9.33 21.57 -19.71
C GLY A 554 -8.63 20.52 -18.84
N THR A 555 -7.68 20.92 -17.99
CA THR A 555 -6.86 20.02 -17.16
C THR A 555 -7.50 19.65 -15.80
N CYS A 556 -8.51 20.39 -15.34
CA CYS A 556 -9.31 20.03 -14.17
C CYS A 556 -10.82 20.13 -14.45
N PRO A 557 -11.72 19.65 -13.56
CA PRO A 557 -13.17 19.77 -13.75
C PRO A 557 -13.60 21.25 -13.90
N PRO A 558 -14.60 21.57 -14.75
CA PRO A 558 -15.44 20.66 -15.54
C PRO A 558 -14.88 20.27 -16.93
N GLN A 559 -13.59 20.49 -17.20
CA GLN A 559 -12.92 20.18 -18.48
C GLN A 559 -13.57 20.87 -19.71
N ARG A 560 -14.04 22.11 -19.52
CA ARG A 560 -14.65 22.92 -20.56
C ARG A 560 -13.56 23.72 -21.27
N CYS A 561 -13.33 23.43 -22.54
CA CYS A 561 -12.32 24.11 -23.35
C CYS A 561 -12.63 23.95 -24.84
N SER A 562 -11.90 24.68 -25.68
CA SER A 562 -12.02 24.65 -27.14
C SER A 562 -10.67 24.39 -27.83
N SER A 563 -10.64 23.48 -28.80
CA SER A 563 -9.48 23.25 -29.68
C SER A 563 -9.23 24.46 -30.59
N PRO A 564 -7.97 24.85 -30.89
CA PRO A 564 -6.70 24.21 -30.55
C PRO A 564 -6.07 24.67 -29.23
N LEU A 565 -6.79 25.45 -28.41
CA LEU A 565 -6.28 26.09 -27.20
C LEU A 565 -6.26 25.15 -25.98
N CYS A 566 -7.03 24.06 -26.05
CA CYS A 566 -7.11 23.05 -25.00
C CYS A 566 -5.93 22.07 -25.02
N VAL A 567 -5.45 21.67 -23.84
CA VAL A 567 -4.41 20.64 -23.67
C VAL A 567 -4.95 19.25 -24.00
N ILE A 568 -6.22 18.99 -23.68
CA ILE A 568 -6.92 17.75 -23.99
C ILE A 568 -7.72 17.88 -25.31
N LYS A 569 -8.05 16.74 -25.95
CA LYS A 569 -8.93 16.70 -27.12
C LYS A 569 -10.41 16.89 -26.72
N SER A 570 -10.74 18.07 -26.20
CA SER A 570 -12.10 18.49 -25.88
C SER A 570 -12.45 19.77 -26.64
N ASN A 571 -13.73 19.88 -27.01
CA ASN A 571 -14.31 21.06 -27.66
C ASN A 571 -15.69 21.38 -27.04
N ARG A 572 -15.79 21.16 -25.72
CA ARG A 572 -17.04 21.21 -24.94
C ARG A 572 -17.33 22.60 -24.35
N GLY A 573 -16.34 23.49 -24.33
CA GLY A 573 -16.43 24.86 -23.83
C GLY A 573 -15.84 25.88 -24.80
N ASN A 574 -15.56 27.08 -24.29
CA ASN A 574 -14.99 28.18 -25.05
C ASN A 574 -13.90 28.90 -24.24
N SER A 575 -12.64 28.48 -24.45
CA SER A 575 -11.45 28.99 -23.75
C SER A 575 -11.23 30.51 -23.93
N THR A 576 -11.83 31.11 -24.97
CA THR A 576 -11.69 32.56 -25.23
C THR A 576 -12.55 33.45 -24.31
N TYR A 577 -13.55 32.87 -23.63
CA TYR A 577 -14.60 33.60 -22.90
C TYR A 577 -15.02 32.98 -21.57
N GLU A 578 -15.20 31.66 -21.51
CA GLU A 578 -15.69 30.96 -20.31
C GLU A 578 -14.83 31.16 -19.05
N PRO A 579 -13.49 31.24 -19.11
CA PRO A 579 -12.65 31.55 -17.93
C PRO A 579 -12.99 32.89 -17.28
N TYR A 580 -13.19 33.94 -18.10
CA TYR A 580 -13.53 35.27 -17.60
C TYR A 580 -14.92 35.29 -16.94
N LEU A 581 -15.88 34.56 -17.51
CA LEU A 581 -17.23 34.45 -16.98
C LEU A 581 -17.26 33.69 -15.65
N ALA A 582 -16.50 32.59 -15.55
CA ALA A 582 -16.34 31.81 -14.33
C ALA A 582 -15.72 32.66 -13.20
N VAL A 583 -14.58 33.33 -13.45
CA VAL A 583 -13.93 34.23 -12.47
C VAL A 583 -14.89 35.34 -12.02
N HIS A 584 -15.65 35.94 -12.95
CA HIS A 584 -16.61 36.99 -12.61
C HIS A 584 -17.68 36.49 -11.63
N HIS A 585 -18.30 35.34 -11.89
CA HIS A 585 -19.30 34.78 -10.97
C HIS A 585 -18.69 34.30 -9.65
N ILE A 586 -17.45 33.82 -9.64
CA ILE A 586 -16.71 33.47 -8.41
C ILE A 586 -16.50 34.70 -7.52
N LEU A 587 -16.09 35.84 -8.07
CA LEU A 587 -15.91 37.10 -7.33
C LEU A 587 -17.25 37.63 -6.76
N LEU A 588 -18.34 37.49 -7.52
CA LEU A 588 -19.68 37.83 -7.06
C LEU A 588 -20.20 36.88 -5.96
N ALA A 589 -19.87 35.59 -6.04
CA ALA A 589 -20.22 34.58 -5.04
C ALA A 589 -19.43 34.77 -3.73
N HIS A 590 -18.10 34.99 -3.81
CA HIS A 590 -17.25 35.37 -2.68
C HIS A 590 -17.81 36.59 -1.95
N SER A 591 -18.01 37.69 -2.67
CA SER A 591 -18.47 38.95 -2.07
C SER A 591 -19.88 38.87 -1.48
N SER A 592 -20.76 38.03 -2.06
CA SER A 592 -22.07 37.75 -1.49
C SER A 592 -21.98 36.96 -0.18
N ALA A 593 -21.14 35.92 -0.11
CA ALA A 593 -20.89 35.14 1.10
C ALA A 593 -20.21 35.97 2.21
N ALA A 594 -19.20 36.78 1.88
CA ALA A 594 -18.56 37.66 2.85
C ALA A 594 -19.51 38.72 3.41
N ARG A 595 -20.36 39.32 2.56
CA ARG A 595 -21.42 40.24 3.00
C ARG A 595 -22.44 39.56 3.90
N LEU A 596 -22.81 38.31 3.61
CA LEU A 596 -23.70 37.51 4.46
C LEU A 596 -23.07 37.32 5.84
N TYR A 597 -21.81 36.88 5.93
CA TYR A 597 -21.11 36.69 7.20
C TYR A 597 -21.02 37.98 8.01
N ARG A 598 -20.54 39.07 7.39
CA ARG A 598 -20.42 40.39 8.02
C ARG A 598 -21.74 40.88 8.64
N ARG A 599 -22.87 40.64 7.98
CA ARG A 599 -24.20 41.08 8.44
C ARG A 599 -24.85 40.15 9.46
N LYS A 600 -24.78 38.82 9.24
CA LYS A 600 -25.58 37.83 9.98
C LYS A 600 -24.81 37.15 11.11
N TYR A 601 -23.50 36.97 10.97
CA TYR A 601 -22.71 36.05 11.80
C TYR A 601 -21.56 36.71 12.58
N ARG A 602 -20.86 37.71 12.02
CA ARG A 602 -19.69 38.34 12.66
C ARG A 602 -19.93 38.77 14.11
N HIS A 603 -21.07 39.37 14.41
CA HIS A 603 -21.40 39.88 15.75
C HIS A 603 -21.70 38.77 16.79
N LYS A 604 -21.75 37.50 16.37
CA LYS A 604 -21.97 36.33 17.22
C LYS A 604 -20.75 35.40 17.27
N GLN A 605 -20.04 35.31 16.14
CA GLN A 605 -18.99 34.32 15.90
C GLN A 605 -17.58 34.93 15.94
N HIS A 606 -17.46 36.25 15.83
CA HIS A 606 -16.21 37.02 15.95
C HIS A 606 -15.07 36.60 14.99
N GLY A 607 -15.37 35.78 13.98
CA GLY A 607 -14.42 35.32 12.97
C GLY A 607 -14.26 36.25 11.76
N PHE A 608 -13.49 35.76 10.80
CA PHE A 608 -12.99 36.46 9.62
C PHE A 608 -13.31 35.69 8.34
N VAL A 609 -13.67 36.40 7.27
CA VAL A 609 -13.88 35.83 5.93
C VAL A 609 -12.89 36.42 4.93
N GLY A 610 -12.19 35.55 4.22
CA GLY A 610 -11.23 35.90 3.19
C GLY A 610 -11.37 35.03 1.94
N ILE A 611 -10.37 35.14 1.07
CA ILE A 611 -10.21 34.36 -0.15
C ILE A 611 -8.73 34.02 -0.33
N SER A 612 -8.42 32.84 -0.86
CA SER A 612 -7.04 32.39 -1.05
C SER A 612 -6.70 32.43 -2.53
N VAL A 613 -5.63 33.15 -2.90
CA VAL A 613 -5.27 33.44 -4.29
C VAL A 613 -3.81 33.06 -4.56
N TYR A 614 -3.57 32.46 -5.73
CA TYR A 614 -2.22 32.11 -6.22
C TYR A 614 -1.41 33.37 -6.60
N SER A 615 -2.11 34.44 -7.01
CA SER A 615 -1.52 35.75 -7.29
C SER A 615 -2.56 36.85 -7.06
N VAL A 616 -2.11 38.08 -6.79
CA VAL A 616 -2.97 39.18 -6.35
C VAL A 616 -4.07 39.52 -7.37
N MET A 617 -5.33 39.38 -6.95
CA MET A 617 -6.48 39.80 -7.76
C MET A 617 -6.89 41.24 -7.42
N GLU A 618 -6.42 42.20 -8.22
CA GLU A 618 -6.74 43.63 -8.11
C GLU A 618 -8.24 43.94 -7.97
N SER A 619 -9.11 43.11 -8.56
CA SER A 619 -10.57 43.28 -8.51
C SER A 619 -11.15 43.27 -7.10
N LEU A 620 -10.55 42.55 -6.16
CA LEU A 620 -10.96 42.54 -4.75
C LEU A 620 -10.61 43.86 -4.05
N GLN A 621 -9.49 44.49 -4.42
CA GLN A 621 -9.00 45.73 -3.82
C GLN A 621 -9.69 46.97 -4.41
N TYR A 622 -9.81 47.03 -5.74
CA TYR A 622 -10.28 48.20 -6.46
C TYR A 622 -11.74 48.14 -6.89
N GLY A 623 -12.33 46.93 -6.94
CA GLY A 623 -13.70 46.68 -7.40
C GLY A 623 -13.83 46.50 -8.92
N ASP A 624 -12.72 46.39 -9.66
CA ASP A 624 -12.70 46.23 -11.12
C ASP A 624 -11.40 45.52 -11.56
N TYR A 625 -11.40 44.91 -12.75
CA TYR A 625 -10.25 44.17 -13.29
C TYR A 625 -9.07 45.09 -13.65
N PRO A 626 -7.83 44.55 -13.68
CA PRO A 626 -6.64 45.26 -14.12
C PRO A 626 -6.82 45.93 -15.49
N ILE A 627 -6.26 47.13 -15.66
CA ILE A 627 -6.38 47.90 -16.90
C ILE A 627 -5.77 47.15 -18.08
N SER A 628 -4.63 46.49 -17.88
CA SER A 628 -3.98 45.62 -18.87
C SER A 628 -4.91 44.49 -19.33
N MET A 629 -5.51 43.76 -18.40
CA MET A 629 -6.44 42.65 -18.66
C MET A 629 -7.67 43.12 -19.45
N LYS A 630 -8.28 44.25 -19.08
CA LYS A 630 -9.41 44.85 -19.82
C LYS A 630 -9.01 45.30 -21.23
N THR A 631 -7.80 45.83 -21.40
CA THR A 631 -7.26 46.26 -22.70
C THR A 631 -7.02 45.07 -23.63
N ASN A 632 -6.44 43.99 -23.10
CA ASN A 632 -6.07 42.80 -23.89
C ASN A 632 -7.30 41.94 -24.22
N ALA A 633 -8.15 41.64 -23.23
CA ALA A 633 -9.34 40.80 -23.39
C ALA A 633 -10.48 41.53 -24.14
N GLY A 634 -10.60 42.85 -23.96
CA GLY A 634 -11.66 43.67 -24.54
C GLY A 634 -13.05 43.23 -24.07
N VAL A 635 -14.01 43.13 -24.98
CA VAL A 635 -15.40 42.73 -24.66
C VAL A 635 -15.57 41.29 -24.15
N ARG A 636 -14.50 40.48 -24.14
CA ARG A 636 -14.54 39.09 -23.63
C ARG A 636 -14.49 39.00 -22.11
N ILE A 637 -13.97 40.02 -21.42
CA ILE A 637 -14.06 40.07 -19.95
C ILE A 637 -15.37 40.78 -19.56
N PRO A 638 -16.25 40.17 -18.73
CA PRO A 638 -17.48 40.82 -18.30
C PRO A 638 -17.19 42.09 -17.50
N ALA A 639 -17.84 43.21 -17.82
CA ALA A 639 -17.73 44.42 -17.01
C ALA A 639 -18.54 44.30 -15.71
N PHE A 640 -18.00 44.75 -14.58
CA PHE A 640 -18.77 44.92 -13.35
C PHE A 640 -19.75 46.09 -13.50
N THR A 641 -21.01 45.89 -13.12
CA THR A 641 -21.92 47.02 -12.85
C THR A 641 -21.48 47.76 -11.60
N THR A 642 -21.88 49.04 -11.43
CA THR A 642 -21.55 49.85 -10.25
C THR A 642 -21.86 49.13 -8.93
N ARG A 643 -23.02 48.49 -8.84
CA ARG A 643 -23.47 47.74 -7.66
C ARG A 643 -22.62 46.49 -7.38
N GLU A 644 -22.13 45.83 -8.43
CA GLU A 644 -21.25 44.67 -8.30
C GLU A 644 -19.84 45.10 -7.90
N SER A 645 -19.32 46.18 -8.47
CA SER A 645 -18.04 46.79 -8.11
C SER A 645 -18.01 47.19 -6.63
N GLU A 646 -19.04 47.90 -6.15
CA GLU A 646 -19.25 48.24 -4.74
C GLU A 646 -19.37 47.01 -3.83
N GLN A 647 -19.88 45.88 -4.34
CA GLN A 647 -20.02 44.65 -3.56
C GLN A 647 -18.70 43.89 -3.45
N VAL A 648 -17.90 43.82 -4.53
CA VAL A 648 -16.64 43.07 -4.59
C VAL A 648 -15.51 43.82 -3.88
N LYS A 649 -15.48 45.15 -3.98
CA LYS A 649 -14.44 46.01 -3.39
C LYS A 649 -14.36 45.84 -1.86
N GLY A 650 -13.20 45.44 -1.36
CA GLY A 650 -12.94 45.24 0.07
C GLY A 650 -13.79 44.12 0.71
N SER A 651 -14.22 43.13 -0.08
CA SER A 651 -15.10 42.04 0.40
C SER A 651 -14.38 40.93 1.18
N PHE A 652 -13.17 41.19 1.66
CA PHE A 652 -12.34 40.28 2.46
C PHE A 652 -11.88 40.94 3.78
N ASP A 653 -11.60 40.12 4.78
CA ASP A 653 -11.00 40.51 6.07
C ASP A 653 -9.52 40.16 6.13
N PHE A 654 -9.11 39.14 5.37
CA PHE A 654 -7.73 38.74 5.12
C PHE A 654 -7.64 38.23 3.68
N ILE A 655 -6.44 38.28 3.09
CA ILE A 655 -6.12 37.61 1.82
C ILE A 655 -5.17 36.47 2.15
N GLY A 656 -5.53 35.24 1.77
CA GLY A 656 -4.58 34.14 1.80
C GLY A 656 -3.73 34.18 0.54
N VAL A 657 -2.43 34.39 0.67
CA VAL A 657 -1.49 34.25 -0.46
C VAL A 657 -1.05 32.80 -0.53
N ILE A 658 -1.13 32.21 -1.72
CA ILE A 658 -0.61 30.87 -2.00
C ILE A 658 0.59 31.03 -2.93
N HIS A 659 1.78 30.69 -2.43
CA HIS A 659 3.05 30.73 -3.16
C HIS A 659 3.69 29.35 -3.07
N TYR A 660 4.21 28.86 -4.21
CA TYR A 660 4.92 27.57 -4.31
C TYR A 660 6.30 27.71 -4.95
N THR A 661 6.45 28.62 -5.91
CA THR A 661 7.71 28.89 -6.62
C THR A 661 7.63 30.24 -7.30
N ASN A 662 8.78 30.89 -7.48
CA ASN A 662 8.90 31.97 -8.44
C ASN A 662 8.75 31.37 -9.86
N ILE A 663 8.13 32.13 -10.76
CA ILE A 663 7.91 31.74 -12.16
C ILE A 663 8.63 32.76 -13.03
N ASN A 664 9.60 32.31 -13.82
CA ASN A 664 10.25 33.16 -14.80
C ASN A 664 9.27 33.48 -15.94
N ILE A 665 8.82 34.73 -15.97
CA ILE A 665 7.91 35.26 -17.00
C ILE A 665 8.73 36.05 -18.01
N THR A 666 8.68 35.65 -19.28
CA THR A 666 9.19 36.45 -20.40
C THR A 666 8.04 37.14 -21.12
N ASP A 667 8.29 38.32 -21.70
CA ASP A 667 7.33 38.97 -22.60
C ASP A 667 6.90 37.99 -23.72
N ASN A 668 5.61 38.03 -24.02
CA ASN A 668 4.98 37.29 -25.10
C ASN A 668 3.85 38.11 -25.72
N SER A 669 4.04 39.42 -25.83
CA SER A 669 3.11 40.36 -26.48
C SER A 669 2.82 40.00 -27.95
N ASP A 670 3.66 39.18 -28.60
CA ASP A 670 3.37 38.60 -29.91
C ASP A 670 2.07 37.77 -29.94
N ASN A 671 1.70 37.11 -28.84
CA ASN A 671 0.41 36.39 -28.76
C ASN A 671 -0.81 37.31 -28.91
N LEU A 672 -0.68 38.62 -28.63
CA LEU A 672 -1.76 39.59 -28.85
C LEU A 672 -2.06 39.83 -30.34
N LYS A 673 -1.15 39.43 -31.24
CA LYS A 673 -1.32 39.51 -32.71
C LYS A 673 -2.17 38.37 -33.27
N ASN A 674 -2.41 37.31 -32.50
CA ASN A 674 -3.19 36.15 -32.93
C ASN A 674 -4.69 36.50 -33.05
N GLN A 675 -5.36 36.00 -34.09
CA GLN A 675 -6.81 36.20 -34.27
C GLN A 675 -7.65 35.42 -33.26
N LEU A 676 -7.18 34.23 -32.85
CA LEU A 676 -7.78 33.43 -31.79
C LEU A 676 -6.89 33.52 -30.54
N ARG A 677 -7.46 33.94 -29.41
CA ARG A 677 -6.76 34.15 -28.13
C ARG A 677 -7.54 33.54 -26.98
N ASP A 678 -6.85 32.77 -26.15
CA ASP A 678 -7.33 32.16 -24.92
C ASP A 678 -7.07 33.08 -23.70
N TYR A 679 -7.50 32.67 -22.51
CA TYR A 679 -7.27 33.43 -21.27
C TYR A 679 -5.77 33.66 -21.02
N LYS A 680 -4.93 32.68 -21.39
CA LYS A 680 -3.47 32.72 -21.26
C LYS A 680 -2.80 33.74 -22.19
N ALA A 681 -3.18 33.79 -23.46
CA ALA A 681 -2.63 34.70 -24.46
C ALA A 681 -2.87 36.18 -24.09
N ASP A 682 -4.01 36.48 -23.45
CA ASP A 682 -4.34 37.82 -23.00
C ASP A 682 -3.51 38.32 -21.82
N MET A 683 -2.84 37.41 -21.08
CA MET A 683 -1.84 37.79 -20.07
C MET A 683 -0.55 38.34 -20.70
N ALA A 684 -0.36 38.23 -22.02
CA ALA A 684 0.82 38.68 -22.78
C ALA A 684 2.17 38.16 -22.24
N ALA A 685 2.13 37.06 -21.50
CA ALA A 685 3.23 36.53 -20.70
C ALA A 685 3.49 35.06 -21.07
N LYS A 686 4.76 34.67 -21.17
CA LYS A 686 5.16 33.25 -21.30
C LYS A 686 5.78 32.78 -19.99
N ILE A 687 5.11 31.81 -19.38
CA ILE A 687 5.61 31.01 -18.25
C ILE A 687 6.74 30.11 -18.78
N CYS A 688 7.94 30.29 -18.26
CA CYS A 688 9.10 29.46 -18.58
C CYS A 688 9.47 28.57 -17.39
N GLN A 689 9.62 27.28 -17.69
CA GLN A 689 10.07 26.21 -16.80
C GLN A 689 9.04 25.72 -15.75
N TRP A 690 8.99 24.40 -15.57
CA TRP A 690 8.33 23.71 -14.46
C TRP A 690 9.39 22.83 -13.80
N THR A 691 9.51 22.87 -12.47
CA THR A 691 10.40 22.00 -11.71
C THR A 691 9.82 20.59 -11.62
N THR A 692 10.61 19.57 -11.94
CA THR A 692 10.23 18.17 -11.78
C THR A 692 10.33 17.74 -10.32
N SER A 693 9.35 17.00 -9.80
CA SER A 693 9.36 16.49 -8.43
C SER A 693 10.44 15.42 -8.22
N ASP A 694 10.99 15.37 -7.02
CA ASP A 694 11.75 14.24 -6.49
C ASP A 694 11.17 13.92 -5.10
N SER A 695 11.13 12.64 -4.73
CA SER A 695 10.44 12.16 -3.53
C SER A 695 11.30 11.13 -2.82
N SER A 696 12.02 11.57 -1.79
CA SER A 696 12.87 10.71 -0.97
C SER A 696 12.55 10.89 0.52
N LEU A 697 12.77 9.83 1.30
CA LEU A 697 12.45 9.78 2.73
C LEU A 697 13.19 10.84 3.56
N GLN A 698 14.35 11.31 3.10
CA GLN A 698 15.18 12.31 3.79
C GLN A 698 14.73 13.76 3.54
N ASP A 699 13.97 14.02 2.47
CA ASP A 699 13.25 15.28 2.23
C ASP A 699 14.08 16.59 2.34
N VAL A 700 15.40 16.50 2.13
CA VAL A 700 16.36 17.59 2.35
C VAL A 700 16.01 18.86 1.56
N SER A 701 15.38 18.73 0.39
CA SER A 701 14.91 19.85 -0.42
C SER A 701 13.76 20.62 0.24
N ARG A 702 12.82 19.94 0.92
CA ARG A 702 11.72 20.61 1.64
C ARG A 702 12.21 21.24 2.93
N VAL A 703 13.16 20.63 3.64
CA VAL A 703 13.81 21.27 4.81
C VAL A 703 14.45 22.61 4.41
N LYS A 704 15.24 22.62 3.32
CA LYS A 704 15.83 23.85 2.77
C LYS A 704 14.79 24.87 2.30
N TYR A 705 13.72 24.40 1.64
CA TYR A 705 12.59 25.24 1.22
C TYR A 705 11.92 25.91 2.43
N LEU A 706 11.57 25.14 3.47
CA LEU A 706 10.95 25.66 4.69
C LEU A 706 11.85 26.65 5.41
N GLN A 707 13.14 26.34 5.59
CA GLN A 707 14.10 27.26 6.19
C GLN A 707 14.20 28.58 5.42
N GLY A 708 14.33 28.53 4.09
CA GLY A 708 14.40 29.73 3.25
C GLY A 708 13.13 30.58 3.28
N TYR A 709 11.97 29.98 3.04
CA TYR A 709 10.70 30.71 3.02
C TYR A 709 10.25 31.21 4.40
N ILE A 710 10.49 30.46 5.47
CA ILE A 710 10.22 30.95 6.84
C ILE A 710 11.18 32.09 7.19
N GLY A 711 12.45 32.03 6.79
CA GLY A 711 13.41 33.13 6.91
C GLY A 711 12.89 34.41 6.25
N VAL A 712 12.51 34.33 4.96
CA VAL A 712 11.95 35.48 4.22
C VAL A 712 10.65 36.01 4.86
N VAL A 713 9.82 35.15 5.45
CA VAL A 713 8.63 35.59 6.21
C VAL A 713 8.99 36.27 7.54
N LEU A 714 10.05 35.86 8.22
CA LEU A 714 10.55 36.53 9.42
C LEU A 714 11.15 37.90 9.08
N ASP A 715 11.96 37.98 8.02
CA ASP A 715 12.49 39.25 7.51
C ASP A 715 11.34 40.19 7.12
N ALA A 716 10.34 39.66 6.40
CA ALA A 716 9.13 40.37 6.01
C ALA A 716 8.34 40.98 7.16
N LEU A 717 8.33 40.32 8.33
CA LEU A 717 7.69 40.82 9.55
C LEU A 717 8.55 41.83 10.32
N SER A 718 9.84 41.94 10.00
CA SER A 718 10.78 42.90 10.60
C SER A 718 10.84 44.25 9.86
N TYR A 719 10.45 44.28 8.58
CA TYR A 719 10.31 45.51 7.79
C TYR A 719 8.91 46.11 7.85
N ASP A 720 8.81 47.45 7.71
CA ASP A 720 7.52 48.13 7.60
C ASP A 720 6.81 47.70 6.30
N ILE A 721 5.55 47.26 6.43
CA ILE A 721 4.79 46.49 5.41
C ILE A 721 4.73 47.18 4.04
N THR A 722 4.88 48.50 3.99
CA THR A 722 4.91 49.28 2.75
C THR A 722 6.09 48.99 1.82
N THR A 723 7.23 48.52 2.33
CA THR A 723 8.44 48.29 1.51
C THR A 723 8.45 46.90 0.88
N LEU A 724 7.80 45.93 1.54
CA LEU A 724 7.94 44.50 1.25
C LEU A 724 7.38 44.04 -0.11
N ILE A 725 6.41 44.78 -0.67
CA ILE A 725 5.74 44.39 -1.93
C ILE A 725 6.70 44.43 -3.13
N HIS A 726 7.83 45.14 -3.04
CA HIS A 726 8.84 45.20 -4.08
C HIS A 726 9.94 44.13 -3.95
N ASP A 727 10.45 43.88 -2.75
CA ASP A 727 11.66 43.04 -2.56
C ASP A 727 11.37 41.53 -2.63
N LEU A 728 10.11 41.11 -2.46
CA LEU A 728 9.69 39.70 -2.52
C LEU A 728 9.78 39.07 -3.94
N PHE A 729 10.20 39.84 -4.96
CA PHE A 729 10.27 39.43 -6.36
C PHE A 729 11.65 38.99 -6.86
N GLU A 730 12.75 39.26 -6.15
CA GLU A 730 14.13 39.06 -6.69
C GLU A 730 15.00 37.98 -6.01
N LEU A 731 14.51 37.24 -5.01
CA LEU A 731 15.26 36.10 -4.45
C LEU A 731 14.52 34.75 -4.52
N LEU A 732 15.35 33.71 -4.60
CA LEU A 732 15.07 32.27 -4.66
C LEU A 732 14.73 31.73 -6.07
N ASP A 733 15.65 30.90 -6.58
CA ASP A 733 15.55 30.15 -7.83
C ASP A 733 15.59 28.63 -7.53
N GLY A 734 14.69 27.90 -8.20
CA GLY A 734 14.67 26.43 -8.35
C GLY A 734 14.94 25.49 -7.16
N TYR A 735 13.89 25.09 -6.43
CA TYR A 735 13.86 23.78 -5.73
C TYR A 735 12.57 22.99 -5.98
N LYS A 736 12.64 21.68 -5.74
CA LYS A 736 11.68 20.66 -6.18
C LYS A 736 11.01 19.99 -4.97
N SER A 737 9.73 19.63 -5.06
CA SER A 737 9.05 18.92 -3.95
C SER A 737 7.76 18.19 -4.37
N SER A 738 7.38 17.20 -3.56
CA SER A 738 5.97 16.84 -3.31
C SER A 738 5.43 17.69 -2.13
N PHE A 739 4.10 17.83 -1.99
CA PHE A 739 3.52 18.92 -1.19
C PHE A 739 3.13 18.60 0.28
N GLY A 740 3.16 17.35 0.72
CA GLY A 740 2.80 16.98 2.11
C GLY A 740 4.01 17.06 3.05
N LEU A 741 3.85 17.62 4.26
CA LEU A 741 4.88 17.56 5.32
C LEU A 741 5.19 16.13 5.78
N TYR A 742 4.19 15.25 5.64
CA TYR A 742 4.34 13.82 5.77
C TYR A 742 4.45 13.19 4.38
N TYR A 743 5.37 12.24 4.25
CA TYR A 743 5.35 11.30 3.13
C TYR A 743 4.11 10.41 3.27
N VAL A 744 3.40 10.22 2.17
CA VAL A 744 2.34 9.22 2.02
C VAL A 744 2.77 8.40 0.83
N ASP A 745 3.11 7.14 1.07
CA ASP A 745 3.39 6.22 -0.02
C ASP A 745 2.09 6.00 -0.80
N ARG A 746 2.17 6.05 -2.13
CA ARG A 746 1.00 5.79 -2.97
C ARG A 746 0.76 4.30 -3.17
N ASP A 747 1.78 3.50 -2.89
CA ASP A 747 1.74 2.05 -2.96
C ASP A 747 1.57 1.43 -1.55
N ASP A 748 1.67 2.22 -0.46
CA ASP A 748 1.27 1.86 0.91
C ASP A 748 0.68 3.08 1.70
N PRO A 749 -0.65 3.25 1.74
CA PRO A 749 -1.29 4.40 2.37
C PRO A 749 -1.25 4.43 3.92
N GLU A 750 -0.67 3.42 4.60
CA GLU A 750 -0.57 3.40 6.07
C GLU A 750 0.75 3.98 6.63
N ARG A 751 1.72 4.30 5.77
CA ARG A 751 3.06 4.76 6.20
C ARG A 751 3.16 6.28 6.37
N ILE A 752 2.78 6.78 7.54
CA ILE A 752 3.05 8.18 7.97
C ILE A 752 4.22 8.19 8.97
N SER A 753 5.45 8.35 8.48
CA SER A 753 6.66 8.31 9.30
C SER A 753 6.88 9.61 10.11
N ARG A 754 7.24 9.45 11.39
CA ARG A 754 7.72 10.54 12.27
C ARG A 754 9.15 10.30 12.69
N GLU A 755 10.02 11.26 12.39
CA GLU A 755 11.26 11.62 13.08
C GLU A 755 11.72 12.93 12.41
N GLY A 756 12.30 13.92 13.06
CA GLY A 756 12.95 13.95 14.38
C GLY A 756 14.21 14.79 14.18
N LEU A 757 14.15 16.10 14.44
CA LEU A 757 15.20 17.06 14.09
C LEU A 757 16.50 16.83 14.88
N GLY A 758 17.33 15.90 14.39
CA GLY A 758 18.70 15.65 14.84
C GLY A 758 19.69 15.96 13.73
N VAL A 759 20.09 17.23 13.59
CA VAL A 759 21.20 17.63 12.72
C VAL A 759 22.42 17.88 13.62
N ASP A 760 23.43 17.01 13.50
CA ASP A 760 24.73 17.22 14.13
C ASP A 760 25.40 18.49 13.58
N TRP A 761 25.71 19.41 14.49
CA TRP A 761 26.37 20.69 14.19
C TRP A 761 27.90 20.57 14.20
N GLU A 762 28.46 19.71 13.35
CA GLU A 762 29.91 19.68 13.13
C GLU A 762 30.24 19.20 11.70
N GLY A 763 30.70 20.10 10.81
CA GLY A 763 31.33 19.69 9.55
C GLY A 763 30.87 20.29 8.22
N SER A 764 30.46 21.56 8.15
CA SER A 764 30.50 22.29 6.86
C SER A 764 30.83 23.77 7.05
N GLY A 765 32.12 24.11 6.96
CA GLY A 765 32.56 25.50 6.90
C GLY A 765 32.14 26.14 5.59
N VAL A 766 31.33 27.19 5.67
CA VAL A 766 31.05 28.15 4.59
C VAL A 766 31.18 29.54 5.21
N ASP A 767 32.00 30.39 4.59
CA ASP A 767 32.31 31.74 5.08
C ASP A 767 31.07 32.65 5.06
N TRP A 768 30.99 33.53 6.06
CA TRP A 768 29.97 34.57 6.18
C TRP A 768 30.46 35.90 5.60
N GLU A 769 30.32 36.11 4.30
CA GLU A 769 30.35 37.44 3.67
C GLU A 769 29.33 37.52 2.51
N GLY A 770 28.42 38.50 2.55
CA GLY A 770 27.43 38.76 1.50
C GLY A 770 26.10 39.25 2.04
#